data_AF-A0A928H7K0-F1
#
_entry.id   AF-A0A928H7K0-F1
#
_cell.length_a   1.000
_cell.length_b   1.000
_cell.length_c   1.000
_cell.angle_alpha   90.00
_cell.angle_beta   90.00
_cell.angle_gamma   90.00
#
_symmetry.space_group_name_H-M   'P 1'
#
loop_
_entity.id
_entity.type
_entity.pdbx_description
1 polymer ?
#
loop_
_entity_poly.entity_id
_entity_poly.type
_entity_poly.pdbx_seq_one_letter_code
_entity_poly.pdbx_strand_id
1 'polypeptide(L)'
;MKSVKGFIVVTAAMLFSVLAVAAPRPGKKCVVVGWEFIYTPPSEIVKHAEKYSGCGISGADFYLRGKLADGTQVSSHTIMADPKWTREAFAADIEALKKMSEMPEFSHSFVHAFRCPRKRIAWTDDAAWSRIAHNAGMAAGIAKESGMVGVSVDNEDYSSIKQFKRIDGDPEWREVKALARRRGREVFSAVFAAFPDAVTQWARFFSDKLWNYYYNAADPVALMESSQDLWPSFLNGVLDALPMTARIVEGEETGYRYEAEHKDCYVARLRNQTCFMPLLEPENRDKYRLRVDMAFPIYLDRYSTHKPGGRYFAGPVDGSRFVHFERNFADAFDASDSYMWLYGEQLAFARWERPASCKMPAKGKIVWEDKMPGLTDVLNASQHPMKFARERLAELRKSGKAVNIVPDRFPDGALPKPLQSWQAKVQPGIFGAKDGMLFAEGVGSGGLMTTIRDMREGDWYAVDFEVCGSAGETIVRFHRAGGAHDLTVPPTITLAPPEGDIDGWRRVTGLVRVPGGMDSMLVSAGMKQKPGERTLYRNFGIYRLMRFTSEVKAALQPYIDRGEIAGMVSILSDPQGNLTVDCLGWADVENRRKMAEDTLFAVFSMTKTFLGAAMMAAIDEGKISLDDKVSKYLPEFKNMKCAKGPLKRELTIRDLVCHVTGGRGGESVVARDIPLREIARRFAARSLAEQPGETFAYGNVWIDSAAAALEVAVGEPFEKWLERKILAPLGMKDTTFFPNDDQIKRLVKAYTTEGGPFRPAADGCVKQLEFPRKKQICPSAAGGLFSTPRDMIRFSRMLAGCGEFEGRQIISRKTFDGVFAVKQTPPNIKEKYTVGSWIEGDWFGHEGAMRTDQRANLKTGHARVFFIQTENKAGKAFFSAKRDWSAAADRMGLR
;
A
#
# COMPACT_ATOMS: atom_id res chain seq x y z
N MET A 1 4.62 42.04 -19.54
CA MET A 1 5.69 41.11 -19.98
C MET A 1 5.96 39.91 -19.05
N LYS A 2 5.34 39.78 -17.86
CA LYS A 2 5.44 38.56 -17.01
C LYS A 2 4.43 37.45 -17.35
N SER A 3 3.37 37.73 -18.12
CA SER A 3 2.32 36.77 -18.46
C SER A 3 2.59 35.91 -19.72
N VAL A 4 3.59 36.27 -20.54
CA VAL A 4 3.88 35.58 -21.81
C VAL A 4 4.87 34.42 -21.62
N LYS A 5 5.71 34.45 -20.58
CA LYS A 5 6.65 33.35 -20.27
C LYS A 5 5.99 32.10 -19.68
N GLY A 6 4.87 32.25 -18.97
CA GLY A 6 4.10 31.11 -18.44
C GLY A 6 3.34 30.33 -19.52
N PHE A 7 2.92 31.01 -20.60
CA PHE A 7 2.14 30.38 -21.66
C PHE A 7 3.00 29.53 -22.60
N ILE A 8 4.23 29.99 -22.92
CA ILE A 8 5.16 29.32 -23.85
C ILE A 8 5.75 28.02 -23.24
N VAL A 9 5.94 27.96 -21.91
CA VAL A 9 6.42 26.75 -21.22
C VAL A 9 5.35 25.65 -21.21
N VAL A 10 4.07 26.02 -21.14
CA VAL A 10 2.94 25.07 -21.16
C VAL A 10 2.69 24.53 -22.57
N THR A 11 2.87 25.35 -23.63
CA THR A 11 2.65 24.89 -25.02
C THR A 11 3.79 24.01 -25.54
N ALA A 12 5.03 24.21 -25.09
CA ALA A 12 6.16 23.34 -25.48
C ALA A 12 6.08 21.95 -24.82
N ALA A 13 5.58 21.86 -23.58
CA ALA A 13 5.31 20.58 -22.93
C ALA A 13 4.18 19.78 -23.63
N MET A 14 3.16 20.48 -24.15
CA MET A 14 2.07 19.84 -24.91
C MET A 14 2.50 19.22 -26.24
N LEU A 15 3.55 19.75 -26.90
CA LEU A 15 3.99 19.25 -28.20
C LEU A 15 4.86 17.98 -28.11
N PHE A 16 5.56 17.73 -27.00
CA PHE A 16 6.36 16.52 -26.84
C PHE A 16 5.55 15.30 -26.37
N SER A 17 4.39 15.50 -25.75
CA SER A 17 3.49 14.39 -25.36
C SER A 17 2.67 13.81 -26.52
N VAL A 18 2.59 14.49 -27.67
CA VAL A 18 1.68 14.10 -28.78
C VAL A 18 2.41 13.41 -29.96
N LEU A 19 3.74 13.34 -29.95
CA LEU A 19 4.52 12.72 -31.05
C LEU A 19 5.23 11.41 -30.69
N ALA A 20 4.97 10.83 -29.51
CA ALA A 20 5.40 9.47 -29.23
C ALA A 20 4.39 8.45 -29.79
N VAL A 21 4.34 8.32 -31.13
CA VAL A 21 3.83 7.09 -31.75
C VAL A 21 4.76 5.97 -31.28
N ALA A 22 4.26 5.16 -30.34
CA ALA A 22 5.02 4.16 -29.62
C ALA A 22 5.48 3.03 -30.56
N ALA A 23 6.71 3.15 -31.06
CA ALA A 23 7.55 1.97 -31.12
C ALA A 23 7.74 1.51 -29.65
N PRO A 24 7.59 0.22 -29.32
CA PRO A 24 7.80 -0.27 -27.97
C PRO A 24 9.22 0.12 -27.53
N ARG A 25 9.31 1.07 -26.59
CA ARG A 25 10.58 1.36 -25.92
C ARG A 25 11.03 0.06 -25.24
N PRO A 26 12.31 -0.35 -25.34
CA PRO A 26 12.82 -1.46 -24.56
C PRO A 26 12.41 -1.26 -23.09
N GLY A 27 11.87 -2.29 -22.44
CA GLY A 27 11.33 -2.14 -21.08
C GLY A 27 12.40 -1.57 -20.15
N LYS A 28 12.10 -0.47 -19.46
CA LYS A 28 13.02 0.18 -18.51
C LYS A 28 13.38 -0.79 -17.36
N LYS A 29 14.56 -0.62 -16.77
CA LYS A 29 15.11 -1.54 -15.77
C LYS A 29 15.36 -0.83 -14.44
N CYS A 30 14.95 -1.44 -13.34
CA CYS A 30 15.26 -0.98 -11.98
C CYS A 30 16.50 -1.70 -11.45
N VAL A 31 17.59 -0.96 -11.25
CA VAL A 31 18.89 -1.51 -10.82
C VAL A 31 19.22 -1.02 -9.42
N VAL A 32 19.61 -1.92 -8.52
CA VAL A 32 19.91 -1.55 -7.14
C VAL A 32 21.38 -1.19 -6.98
N VAL A 33 21.64 0.03 -6.53
CA VAL A 33 22.97 0.48 -6.13
C VAL A 33 22.88 0.74 -4.64
N GLY A 34 23.05 -0.29 -3.83
CA GLY A 34 22.75 -0.20 -2.40
C GLY A 34 23.68 -1.04 -1.55
N TRP A 35 23.72 -0.76 -0.24
CA TRP A 35 24.65 -1.42 0.68
C TRP A 35 24.44 -2.93 0.77
N GLU A 36 23.25 -3.41 0.39
CA GLU A 36 22.94 -4.84 0.30
C GLU A 36 23.89 -5.58 -0.64
N PHE A 37 23.97 -5.15 -1.90
CA PHE A 37 24.72 -5.86 -2.92
C PHE A 37 26.18 -5.40 -2.97
N ILE A 38 26.41 -4.10 -2.76
CA ILE A 38 27.74 -3.51 -2.82
C ILE A 38 28.66 -4.12 -1.74
N TYR A 39 28.17 -4.35 -0.51
CA TYR A 39 29.00 -4.85 0.60
C TYR A 39 28.86 -6.36 0.88
N THR A 40 28.06 -7.07 0.09
CA THR A 40 27.93 -8.52 0.20
C THR A 40 28.69 -9.19 -0.94
N PRO A 41 29.53 -10.20 -0.66
CA PRO A 41 30.22 -10.94 -1.73
C PRO A 41 29.21 -11.58 -2.70
N PRO A 42 29.43 -11.53 -4.02
CA PRO A 42 28.54 -12.16 -5.00
C PRO A 42 28.28 -13.66 -4.71
N SER A 43 29.30 -14.36 -4.22
CA SER A 43 29.19 -15.78 -3.83
C SER A 43 28.20 -16.05 -2.69
N GLU A 44 27.97 -15.09 -1.78
CA GLU A 44 26.94 -15.20 -0.75
C GLU A 44 25.54 -14.89 -1.29
N ILE A 45 25.43 -13.98 -2.27
CA ILE A 45 24.15 -13.71 -2.94
C ILE A 45 23.67 -14.95 -3.71
N VAL A 46 24.57 -15.61 -4.45
CA VAL A 46 24.26 -16.82 -5.23
C VAL A 46 23.65 -17.93 -4.37
N LYS A 47 24.08 -18.09 -3.12
CA LYS A 47 23.54 -19.11 -2.19
C LYS A 47 22.09 -18.88 -1.79
N HIS A 48 21.57 -17.68 -2.03
CA HIS A 48 20.24 -17.23 -1.62
C HIS A 48 19.46 -16.59 -2.78
N ALA A 49 19.90 -16.83 -4.00
CA ALA A 49 19.43 -16.11 -5.16
C ALA A 49 17.94 -16.37 -5.42
N GLU A 50 17.45 -17.57 -5.10
CA GLU A 50 16.04 -17.95 -5.17
C GLU A 50 15.12 -17.02 -4.36
N LYS A 51 15.63 -16.41 -3.29
CA LYS A 51 14.86 -15.52 -2.40
C LYS A 51 14.62 -14.15 -2.99
N TYR A 52 15.33 -13.79 -4.06
CA TYR A 52 15.10 -12.55 -4.79
C TYR A 52 13.99 -12.68 -5.85
N SER A 53 13.49 -13.91 -6.09
CA SER A 53 12.49 -14.13 -7.11
C SER A 53 11.26 -13.26 -6.88
N GLY A 54 10.91 -12.47 -7.89
CA GLY A 54 9.75 -11.58 -7.84
C GLY A 54 9.93 -10.29 -7.03
N CYS A 55 11.12 -9.98 -6.49
CA CYS A 55 11.39 -8.73 -5.76
C CYS A 55 11.32 -7.45 -6.62
N GLY A 56 11.09 -7.58 -7.93
CA GLY A 56 10.91 -6.45 -8.84
C GLY A 56 12.19 -5.70 -9.18
N ILE A 57 13.36 -6.26 -8.90
CA ILE A 57 14.64 -5.71 -9.38
C ILE A 57 15.02 -6.36 -10.71
N SER A 58 15.74 -5.64 -11.56
CA SER A 58 16.29 -6.15 -12.83
C SER A 58 17.81 -6.34 -12.78
N GLY A 59 18.47 -5.74 -11.80
CA GLY A 59 19.91 -5.81 -11.67
C GLY A 59 20.38 -5.20 -10.34
N ALA A 60 21.66 -5.41 -10.04
CA ALA A 60 22.32 -4.73 -8.95
C ALA A 60 23.80 -4.46 -9.24
N ASP A 61 24.37 -3.58 -8.44
CA ASP A 61 25.78 -3.22 -8.49
C ASP A 61 26.61 -4.08 -7.53
N PHE A 62 27.69 -4.67 -8.06
CA PHE A 62 28.59 -5.53 -7.30
C PHE A 62 30.03 -5.02 -7.34
N TYR A 63 30.68 -4.97 -6.17
CA TYR A 63 32.14 -4.87 -6.15
C TYR A 63 32.77 -6.19 -6.55
N LEU A 64 33.79 -6.13 -7.39
CA LEU A 64 34.77 -7.19 -7.54
C LEU A 64 35.71 -7.17 -6.33
N ARG A 65 36.01 -8.37 -5.83
CA ARG A 65 36.91 -8.65 -4.72
C ARG A 65 37.89 -9.70 -5.18
N GLY A 66 39.17 -9.40 -5.04
CA GLY A 66 40.21 -10.28 -5.53
C GLY A 66 41.44 -10.28 -4.66
N LYS A 67 42.27 -11.30 -4.87
CA LYS A 67 43.55 -11.47 -4.20
C LYS A 67 44.60 -11.79 -5.25
N LEU A 68 45.62 -10.94 -5.35
CA LEU A 68 46.75 -11.15 -6.24
C LEU A 68 47.63 -12.31 -5.74
N ALA A 69 48.52 -12.80 -6.62
CA ALA A 69 49.38 -13.94 -6.32
C ALA A 69 50.32 -13.72 -5.11
N ASP A 70 50.72 -12.47 -4.86
CA ASP A 70 51.52 -12.05 -3.71
C ASP A 70 50.69 -11.91 -2.41
N GLY A 71 49.38 -12.13 -2.49
CA GLY A 71 48.43 -12.03 -1.39
C GLY A 71 47.77 -10.66 -1.21
N THR A 72 48.14 -9.66 -2.02
CA THR A 72 47.57 -8.31 -1.98
C THR A 72 46.07 -8.35 -2.29
N GLN A 73 45.26 -7.76 -1.42
CA GLN A 73 43.82 -7.62 -1.62
C GLN A 73 43.53 -6.47 -2.58
N VAL A 74 42.71 -6.74 -3.59
CA VAL A 74 42.28 -5.75 -4.59
C VAL A 74 40.76 -5.76 -4.72
N SER A 75 40.19 -4.61 -5.08
CA SER A 75 38.76 -4.49 -5.28
C SER A 75 38.43 -3.42 -6.32
N SER A 76 37.35 -3.63 -7.08
CA SER A 76 36.83 -2.63 -8.02
C SER A 76 36.52 -1.28 -7.35
N HIS A 77 36.22 -1.30 -6.05
CA HIS A 77 36.05 -0.12 -5.22
C HIS A 77 37.27 0.82 -5.19
N THR A 78 38.49 0.33 -5.42
CA THR A 78 39.72 1.14 -5.40
C THR A 78 40.49 1.01 -6.71
N ILE A 79 39.77 1.06 -7.83
CA ILE A 79 40.33 0.87 -9.18
C ILE A 79 41.45 1.85 -9.53
N MET A 80 41.40 3.05 -8.95
CA MET A 80 42.38 4.10 -9.15
C MET A 80 43.61 3.99 -8.23
N ALA A 81 43.71 2.92 -7.43
CA ALA A 81 44.84 2.66 -6.56
C ALA A 81 45.75 1.57 -7.12
N ASP A 82 46.99 1.52 -6.61
CA ASP A 82 47.94 0.44 -6.88
C ASP A 82 47.52 -0.89 -6.22
N PRO A 83 47.94 -2.05 -6.76
CA PRO A 83 48.76 -2.27 -7.97
C PRO A 83 47.91 -2.56 -9.24
N LYS A 84 48.58 -2.89 -10.36
CA LYS A 84 47.91 -3.46 -11.55
C LYS A 84 47.24 -4.78 -11.20
N TRP A 85 46.08 -5.02 -11.77
CA TRP A 85 45.30 -6.22 -11.53
C TRP A 85 45.56 -7.32 -12.55
N THR A 86 45.27 -8.56 -12.16
CA THR A 86 45.22 -9.74 -13.03
C THR A 86 43.81 -10.36 -12.98
N ARG A 87 43.40 -11.02 -14.06
CA ARG A 87 42.07 -11.64 -14.15
C ARG A 87 41.90 -12.78 -13.14
N GLU A 88 42.97 -13.51 -12.85
CA GLU A 88 43.00 -14.65 -11.92
C GLU A 88 42.64 -14.20 -10.49
N ALA A 89 43.00 -12.97 -10.13
CA ALA A 89 42.70 -12.41 -8.82
C ALA A 89 41.20 -12.41 -8.49
N PHE A 90 40.33 -12.39 -9.51
CA PHE A 90 38.87 -12.27 -9.38
C PHE A 90 38.12 -13.55 -9.78
N ALA A 91 38.80 -14.69 -9.91
CA ALA A 91 38.19 -15.91 -10.43
C ALA A 91 36.90 -16.34 -9.69
N ALA A 92 36.88 -16.22 -8.35
CA ALA A 92 35.71 -16.57 -7.53
C ALA A 92 34.51 -15.64 -7.79
N ASP A 93 34.74 -14.34 -7.87
CA ASP A 93 33.68 -13.37 -8.16
C ASP A 93 33.18 -13.52 -9.60
N ILE A 94 34.04 -13.84 -10.56
CA ILE A 94 33.64 -14.12 -11.95
C ILE A 94 32.67 -15.31 -12.01
N GLU A 95 32.98 -16.41 -11.31
CA GLU A 95 32.09 -17.58 -11.30
C GLU A 95 30.73 -17.26 -10.65
N ALA A 96 30.74 -16.53 -9.53
CA ALA A 96 29.51 -16.14 -8.86
C ALA A 96 28.66 -15.20 -9.74
N LEU A 97 29.29 -14.19 -10.35
CA LEU A 97 28.61 -13.24 -11.22
C LEU A 97 28.02 -13.90 -12.47
N LYS A 98 28.70 -14.90 -13.07
CA LYS A 98 28.12 -15.72 -14.16
C LYS A 98 26.82 -16.39 -13.77
N LYS A 99 26.77 -17.01 -12.58
CA LYS A 99 25.53 -17.65 -12.09
C LYS A 99 24.42 -16.63 -11.84
N MET A 100 24.77 -15.43 -11.40
CA MET A 100 23.79 -14.37 -11.16
C MET A 100 23.23 -13.82 -12.47
N SER A 101 24.04 -13.59 -13.51
CA SER A 101 23.56 -13.02 -14.78
C SER A 101 22.55 -13.90 -15.53
N GLU A 102 22.55 -15.21 -15.26
CA GLU A 102 21.54 -16.15 -15.77
C GLU A 102 20.14 -15.94 -15.15
N MET A 103 20.05 -15.19 -14.05
CA MET A 103 18.80 -14.94 -13.35
C MET A 103 18.12 -13.66 -13.84
N PRO A 104 16.78 -13.65 -14.03
CA PRO A 104 16.05 -12.47 -14.47
C PRO A 104 16.31 -11.23 -13.59
N GLU A 105 16.35 -11.41 -12.27
CA GLU A 105 16.52 -10.35 -11.26
C GLU A 105 17.89 -9.68 -11.30
N PHE A 106 18.89 -10.34 -11.90
CA PHE A 106 20.27 -9.85 -11.98
C PHE A 106 20.79 -9.72 -13.42
N SER A 107 19.92 -9.92 -14.41
CA SER A 107 20.26 -9.89 -15.84
C SER A 107 20.78 -8.52 -16.34
N HIS A 108 20.50 -7.45 -15.61
CA HIS A 108 20.99 -6.09 -15.87
C HIS A 108 21.91 -5.57 -14.77
N SER A 109 22.78 -6.42 -14.25
CA SER A 109 23.73 -6.08 -13.18
C SER A 109 25.04 -5.47 -13.71
N PHE A 110 25.71 -4.71 -12.85
CA PHE A 110 26.95 -3.99 -13.17
C PHE A 110 28.08 -4.35 -12.22
N VAL A 111 29.30 -4.26 -12.72
CA VAL A 111 30.49 -4.18 -11.88
C VAL A 111 30.65 -2.73 -11.40
N HIS A 112 30.49 -2.49 -10.11
CA HIS A 112 30.62 -1.17 -9.51
C HIS A 112 32.10 -0.84 -9.26
N ALA A 113 32.55 0.34 -9.68
CA ALA A 113 33.95 0.74 -9.67
C ALA A 113 34.13 2.27 -9.50
N PHE A 114 35.37 2.74 -9.65
CA PHE A 114 35.74 4.16 -9.85
C PHE A 114 35.63 5.14 -8.68
N ARG A 115 35.64 4.68 -7.43
CA ARG A 115 35.81 5.60 -6.30
C ARG A 115 37.06 6.46 -6.46
N CYS A 116 36.90 7.76 -6.20
CA CYS A 116 38.00 8.73 -6.19
C CYS A 116 39.20 8.19 -5.38
N PRO A 117 40.44 8.31 -5.90
CA PRO A 117 41.61 7.77 -5.23
C PRO A 117 41.80 8.41 -3.86
N ARG A 118 42.41 7.71 -2.91
CA ARG A 118 42.67 8.27 -1.57
C ARG A 118 43.73 9.38 -1.57
N LYS A 119 44.52 9.46 -2.64
CA LYS A 119 45.55 10.47 -2.87
C LYS A 119 45.35 11.04 -4.26
N ARG A 120 45.58 12.35 -4.41
CA ARG A 120 45.50 13.00 -5.72
C ARG A 120 46.53 12.37 -6.67
N ILE A 121 46.09 12.09 -7.88
CA ILE A 121 46.92 11.58 -8.98
C ILE A 121 47.27 12.78 -9.85
N ALA A 122 48.57 13.01 -10.07
CA ALA A 122 49.02 14.09 -10.93
C ALA A 122 48.55 13.84 -12.37
N TRP A 123 48.06 14.86 -13.06
CA TRP A 123 47.60 14.74 -14.45
C TRP A 123 48.74 14.36 -15.41
N THR A 124 49.98 14.66 -15.05
CA THR A 124 51.22 14.37 -15.77
C THR A 124 51.80 12.97 -15.49
N ASP A 125 51.27 12.21 -14.52
CA ASP A 125 51.77 10.88 -14.18
C ASP A 125 51.23 9.82 -15.16
N ASP A 126 51.86 9.69 -16.33
CA ASP A 126 51.50 8.72 -17.37
C ASP A 126 51.46 7.28 -16.84
N ALA A 127 52.37 6.92 -15.92
CA ALA A 127 52.41 5.57 -15.37
C ALA A 127 51.17 5.29 -14.51
N ALA A 128 50.73 6.23 -13.68
CA ALA A 128 49.52 6.09 -12.87
C ALA A 128 48.28 5.95 -13.75
N TRP A 129 48.08 6.86 -14.70
CA TRP A 129 46.90 6.82 -15.57
C TRP A 129 46.85 5.58 -16.47
N SER A 130 47.99 5.10 -16.96
CA SER A 130 48.07 3.83 -17.68
C SER A 130 47.68 2.62 -16.82
N ARG A 131 48.05 2.61 -15.52
CA ARG A 131 47.59 1.57 -14.58
C ARG A 131 46.08 1.64 -14.33
N ILE A 132 45.53 2.84 -14.18
CA ILE A 132 44.08 3.04 -14.01
C ILE A 132 43.33 2.54 -15.24
N ALA A 133 43.80 2.89 -16.44
CA ALA A 133 43.23 2.42 -17.70
C ALA A 133 43.27 0.89 -17.81
N HIS A 134 44.40 0.27 -17.44
CA HIS A 134 44.52 -1.20 -17.37
C HIS A 134 43.47 -1.81 -16.43
N ASN A 135 43.38 -1.32 -15.19
CA ASN A 135 42.44 -1.85 -14.20
C ASN A 135 40.97 -1.64 -14.63
N ALA A 136 40.67 -0.47 -15.21
CA ALA A 136 39.36 -0.13 -15.80
C ALA A 136 38.97 -1.08 -16.94
N GLY A 137 39.88 -1.31 -17.89
CA GLY A 137 39.68 -2.28 -18.97
C GLY A 137 39.48 -3.69 -18.43
N MET A 138 40.23 -4.09 -17.40
CA MET A 138 40.07 -5.41 -16.77
C MET A 138 38.72 -5.55 -16.07
N ALA A 139 38.24 -4.53 -15.35
CA ALA A 139 36.91 -4.56 -14.74
C ALA A 139 35.79 -4.68 -15.80
N ALA A 140 35.90 -3.96 -16.91
CA ALA A 140 34.97 -4.05 -18.03
C ALA A 140 35.02 -5.42 -18.73
N GLY A 141 36.22 -5.97 -18.91
CA GLY A 141 36.42 -7.33 -19.45
C GLY A 141 35.81 -8.40 -18.55
N ILE A 142 35.98 -8.28 -17.24
CA ILE A 142 35.34 -9.18 -16.25
C ILE A 142 33.82 -9.04 -16.28
N ALA A 143 33.29 -7.82 -16.37
CA ALA A 143 31.86 -7.59 -16.50
C ALA A 143 31.31 -8.35 -17.72
N LYS A 144 31.94 -8.17 -18.89
CA LYS A 144 31.59 -8.89 -20.12
C LYS A 144 31.68 -10.40 -19.96
N GLU A 145 32.79 -10.91 -19.43
CA GLU A 145 33.01 -12.34 -19.21
C GLU A 145 31.93 -12.95 -18.29
N SER A 146 31.45 -12.17 -17.33
CA SER A 146 30.50 -12.62 -16.31
C SER A 146 29.03 -12.45 -16.71
N GLY A 147 28.76 -11.96 -17.93
CA GLY A 147 27.40 -11.69 -18.40
C GLY A 147 26.76 -10.43 -17.80
N MET A 148 27.55 -9.57 -17.16
CA MET A 148 27.09 -8.26 -16.67
C MET A 148 26.94 -7.29 -17.87
N VAL A 149 26.07 -6.29 -17.74
CA VAL A 149 25.79 -5.35 -18.86
C VAL A 149 26.85 -4.25 -18.98
N GLY A 150 27.69 -4.07 -17.97
CA GLY A 150 28.83 -3.16 -18.01
C GLY A 150 29.34 -2.78 -16.63
N VAL A 151 29.80 -1.54 -16.50
CA VAL A 151 30.44 -1.01 -15.29
C VAL A 151 29.66 0.18 -14.74
N SER A 152 29.53 0.25 -13.42
CA SER A 152 28.99 1.41 -12.71
C SER A 152 30.12 2.24 -12.13
N VAL A 153 30.01 3.56 -12.22
CA VAL A 153 31.06 4.54 -11.95
C VAL A 153 30.60 5.46 -10.81
N ASP A 154 31.24 5.31 -9.66
CA ASP A 154 31.08 6.19 -8.50
C ASP A 154 32.25 7.17 -8.42
N ASN A 155 32.16 8.28 -9.14
CA ASN A 155 33.21 9.29 -9.26
C ASN A 155 33.25 10.31 -8.11
N GLU A 156 32.64 10.02 -6.96
CA GLU A 156 32.56 10.99 -5.86
C GLU A 156 33.91 11.32 -5.22
N ASP A 157 34.29 12.60 -5.23
CA ASP A 157 35.40 13.11 -4.42
C ASP A 157 34.97 13.28 -2.96
N TYR A 158 34.99 12.17 -2.23
CA TYR A 158 34.71 12.12 -0.78
C TYR A 158 35.82 12.72 0.08
N SER A 159 36.97 13.03 -0.53
CA SER A 159 38.15 13.56 0.13
C SER A 159 38.39 15.02 -0.27
N SER A 160 39.19 15.74 0.50
CA SER A 160 39.56 17.12 0.16
C SER A 160 40.65 17.21 -0.92
N ILE A 161 40.87 16.15 -1.72
CA ILE A 161 41.98 16.06 -2.67
C ILE A 161 41.74 16.80 -4.00
N LYS A 162 40.47 17.10 -4.30
CA LYS A 162 40.02 17.94 -5.41
C LYS A 162 40.43 17.41 -6.79
N GLN A 163 40.42 16.10 -7.02
CA GLN A 163 41.06 15.46 -8.21
C GLN A 163 40.72 16.14 -9.54
N PHE A 164 39.46 16.54 -9.72
CA PHE A 164 38.94 17.18 -10.93
C PHE A 164 38.94 18.72 -10.91
N LYS A 165 39.64 19.34 -9.97
CA LYS A 165 39.86 20.79 -9.95
C LYS A 165 41.35 21.09 -10.10
N ARG A 166 41.72 22.12 -10.85
CA ARG A 166 43.11 22.58 -10.90
C ARG A 166 43.57 23.05 -9.51
N ILE A 167 44.76 22.65 -9.11
CA ILE A 167 45.42 23.12 -7.87
C ILE A 167 46.82 23.65 -8.17
N ASP A 168 47.43 24.30 -7.19
CA ASP A 168 48.82 24.72 -7.27
C ASP A 168 49.75 23.50 -7.46
N GLY A 169 50.62 23.58 -8.46
CA GLY A 169 51.49 22.47 -8.89
C GLY A 169 50.96 21.67 -10.09
N ASP A 170 49.70 21.85 -10.49
CA ASP A 170 49.23 21.40 -11.80
C ASP A 170 49.78 22.33 -12.91
N PRO A 171 49.88 21.84 -14.17
CA PRO A 171 50.22 22.67 -15.30
C PRO A 171 49.30 23.89 -15.50
N GLU A 172 49.71 24.77 -16.40
CA GLU A 172 48.89 25.90 -16.82
C GLU A 172 47.53 25.45 -17.33
N TRP A 173 46.50 26.28 -17.12
CA TRP A 173 45.09 25.91 -17.33
C TRP A 173 44.84 25.19 -18.66
N ARG A 174 45.37 25.74 -19.76
CA ARG A 174 45.22 25.15 -21.10
C ARG A 174 45.82 23.74 -21.21
N GLU A 175 46.98 23.52 -20.60
CA GLU A 175 47.69 22.24 -20.64
C GLU A 175 47.01 21.20 -19.75
N VAL A 176 46.68 21.55 -18.50
CA VAL A 176 46.01 20.60 -17.59
C VAL A 176 44.60 20.23 -18.08
N LYS A 177 43.90 21.17 -18.73
CA LYS A 177 42.61 20.89 -19.40
C LYS A 177 42.76 19.86 -20.52
N ALA A 178 43.78 19.98 -21.35
CA ALA A 178 44.09 19.02 -22.41
C ALA A 178 44.51 17.66 -21.84
N LEU A 179 45.30 17.64 -20.76
CA LEU A 179 45.64 16.41 -20.04
C LEU A 179 44.40 15.73 -19.49
N ALA A 180 43.47 16.46 -18.87
CA ALA A 180 42.24 15.89 -18.34
C ALA A 180 41.40 15.19 -19.42
N ARG A 181 41.23 15.82 -20.59
CA ARG A 181 40.59 15.21 -21.77
C ARG A 181 41.34 13.97 -22.26
N ARG A 182 42.68 14.02 -22.32
CA ARG A 182 43.51 12.86 -22.68
C ARG A 182 43.30 11.70 -21.70
N ARG A 183 43.25 11.96 -20.39
CA ARG A 183 43.07 10.91 -19.36
C ARG A 183 41.69 10.27 -19.38
N GLY A 184 40.63 11.06 -19.56
CA GLY A 184 39.28 10.52 -19.74
C GLY A 184 39.21 9.57 -20.92
N ARG A 185 39.85 9.97 -22.04
CA ARG A 185 39.96 9.15 -23.25
C ARG A 185 40.78 7.89 -23.03
N GLU A 186 41.94 8.00 -22.38
CA GLU A 186 42.83 6.88 -22.11
C GLU A 186 42.13 5.78 -21.30
N VAL A 187 41.49 6.17 -20.19
CA VAL A 187 40.80 5.22 -19.30
C VAL A 187 39.62 4.56 -20.00
N PHE A 188 38.76 5.33 -20.66
CA PHE A 188 37.56 4.77 -21.29
C PHE A 188 37.81 4.09 -22.63
N SER A 189 38.91 4.40 -23.32
CA SER A 189 39.36 3.58 -24.47
C SER A 189 39.66 2.15 -24.01
N ALA A 190 40.27 1.97 -22.84
CA ALA A 190 40.52 0.63 -22.30
C ALA A 190 39.22 -0.09 -21.89
N VAL A 191 38.26 0.63 -21.30
CA VAL A 191 36.92 0.10 -20.97
C VAL A 191 36.21 -0.40 -22.22
N PHE A 192 36.08 0.45 -23.25
CA PHE A 192 35.35 0.11 -24.46
C PHE A 192 36.11 -0.85 -25.38
N ALA A 193 37.45 -0.90 -25.31
CA ALA A 193 38.20 -1.96 -26.00
C ALA A 193 37.91 -3.34 -25.41
N ALA A 194 37.82 -3.45 -24.08
CA ALA A 194 37.49 -4.71 -23.42
C ALA A 194 35.99 -5.07 -23.57
N PHE A 195 35.11 -4.07 -23.56
CA PHE A 195 33.67 -4.25 -23.68
C PHE A 195 33.05 -3.19 -24.62
N PRO A 196 33.05 -3.43 -25.95
CA PRO A 196 32.62 -2.44 -26.95
C PRO A 196 31.16 -2.00 -26.84
N ASP A 197 30.28 -2.87 -26.33
CA ASP A 197 28.85 -2.62 -26.21
C ASP A 197 28.43 -2.32 -24.76
N ALA A 198 29.40 -2.00 -23.90
CA ALA A 198 29.15 -1.78 -22.48
C ALA A 198 28.12 -0.67 -22.24
N VAL A 199 27.29 -0.89 -21.22
CA VAL A 199 26.55 0.19 -20.56
C VAL A 199 27.40 0.67 -19.39
N THR A 200 27.82 1.93 -19.42
CA THR A 200 28.48 2.55 -18.27
C THR A 200 27.46 3.37 -17.50
N GLN A 201 27.12 2.94 -16.28
CA GLN A 201 26.24 3.68 -15.38
C GLN A 201 27.07 4.62 -14.52
N TRP A 202 26.62 5.86 -14.33
CA TRP A 202 27.37 6.85 -13.56
C TRP A 202 26.47 7.39 -12.48
N ALA A 203 26.91 7.35 -11.22
CA ALA A 203 26.18 8.00 -10.15
C ALA A 203 26.02 9.50 -10.44
N ARG A 204 27.09 10.12 -10.97
CA ARG A 204 27.17 11.56 -11.25
C ARG A 204 28.00 11.86 -12.48
N PHE A 205 27.44 11.70 -13.70
CA PHE A 205 28.20 12.03 -14.92
C PHE A 205 28.41 13.55 -15.06
N PHE A 206 27.36 14.37 -14.93
CA PHE A 206 27.40 15.83 -14.81
C PHE A 206 26.87 16.33 -13.46
N SER A 207 26.18 15.49 -12.69
CA SER A 207 25.38 15.90 -11.53
C SER A 207 26.12 15.99 -10.17
N ASP A 208 27.44 16.17 -10.12
CA ASP A 208 28.20 16.25 -8.86
C ASP A 208 28.11 17.61 -8.13
N LYS A 209 28.58 17.61 -6.85
CA LYS A 209 28.58 18.60 -5.75
C LYS A 209 28.72 20.10 -6.05
N LEU A 210 28.78 20.52 -7.30
CA LEU A 210 28.62 21.90 -7.78
C LEU A 210 27.12 22.22 -7.97
N TRP A 211 26.38 22.08 -6.87
CA TRP A 211 25.05 22.61 -6.61
C TRP A 211 24.68 23.79 -7.51
N ASN A 212 23.62 23.70 -8.33
CA ASN A 212 23.02 24.85 -9.01
C ASN A 212 23.98 25.71 -9.87
N TYR A 213 25.25 25.32 -10.01
CA TYR A 213 26.33 26.23 -10.35
C TYR A 213 26.30 26.46 -11.85
N TYR A 214 26.33 25.37 -12.62
CA TYR A 214 26.12 25.43 -14.07
C TYR A 214 24.64 25.57 -14.45
N TYR A 215 23.71 24.98 -13.70
CA TYR A 215 22.27 25.08 -14.02
C TYR A 215 21.72 26.50 -13.99
N ASN A 216 22.27 27.36 -13.14
CA ASN A 216 21.88 28.77 -13.05
C ASN A 216 22.92 29.71 -13.67
N ALA A 217 23.98 29.18 -14.28
CA ALA A 217 24.96 30.00 -14.98
C ALA A 217 24.35 30.53 -16.27
N ALA A 218 24.44 31.85 -16.49
CA ALA A 218 24.16 32.42 -17.80
C ALA A 218 25.15 31.91 -18.85
N ASP A 219 26.40 31.68 -18.44
CA ASP A 219 27.48 31.10 -19.25
C ASP A 219 28.20 30.00 -18.45
N PRO A 220 27.82 28.72 -18.65
CA PRO A 220 28.46 27.61 -17.94
C PRO A 220 29.93 27.40 -18.36
N VAL A 221 30.34 27.84 -19.56
CA VAL A 221 31.74 27.71 -20.01
C VAL A 221 32.63 28.68 -19.26
N ALA A 222 32.26 29.96 -19.21
CA ALA A 222 32.99 30.97 -18.43
C ALA A 222 33.08 30.59 -16.94
N LEU A 223 32.03 29.95 -16.42
CA LEU A 223 32.01 29.46 -15.05
C LEU A 223 33.00 28.31 -14.82
N MET A 224 33.10 27.37 -15.76
CA MET A 224 34.09 26.28 -15.71
C MET A 224 35.53 26.81 -15.78
N GLU A 225 35.77 27.82 -16.61
CA GLU A 225 37.09 28.44 -16.71
C GLU A 225 37.49 29.20 -15.44
N SER A 226 36.58 30.02 -14.90
CA SER A 226 36.84 30.78 -13.67
C SER A 226 36.94 29.91 -12.42
N SER A 227 36.21 28.78 -12.36
CA SER A 227 36.30 27.82 -11.26
C SER A 227 37.46 26.83 -11.40
N GLN A 228 38.12 26.83 -12.57
CA GLN A 228 39.16 25.88 -12.98
C GLN A 228 38.73 24.41 -12.82
N ASP A 229 37.52 24.10 -13.24
CA ASP A 229 36.93 22.76 -13.18
C ASP A 229 37.37 21.91 -14.39
N LEU A 230 38.08 20.82 -14.10
CA LEU A 230 38.61 19.88 -15.09
C LEU A 230 37.62 18.76 -15.43
N TRP A 231 36.52 18.62 -14.68
CA TRP A 231 35.56 17.54 -14.87
C TRP A 231 34.95 17.53 -16.27
N PRO A 232 34.44 18.65 -16.84
CA PRO A 232 33.91 18.63 -18.21
C PRO A 232 34.95 18.23 -19.25
N SER A 233 36.22 18.55 -19.03
CA SER A 233 37.29 18.17 -19.96
C SER A 233 37.57 16.67 -19.91
N PHE A 234 37.58 16.07 -18.71
CA PHE A 234 37.67 14.63 -18.53
C PHE A 234 36.49 13.91 -19.23
N LEU A 235 35.26 14.39 -19.05
CA LEU A 235 34.07 13.83 -19.70
C LEU A 235 34.10 13.91 -21.22
N ASN A 236 34.61 15.02 -21.79
CA ASN A 236 34.84 15.09 -23.24
C ASN A 236 35.82 14.01 -23.70
N GLY A 237 36.82 13.67 -22.87
CA GLY A 237 37.70 12.53 -23.12
C GLY A 237 36.97 11.19 -23.15
N VAL A 238 36.04 10.97 -22.21
CA VAL A 238 35.18 9.79 -22.18
C VAL A 238 34.33 9.70 -23.46
N LEU A 239 33.74 10.82 -23.89
CA LEU A 239 32.94 10.89 -25.12
C LEU A 239 33.79 10.69 -26.38
N ASP A 240 35.04 11.14 -26.39
CA ASP A 240 35.98 10.87 -27.49
C ASP A 240 36.13 9.34 -27.69
N ALA A 241 36.24 8.58 -26.59
CA ALA A 241 36.42 7.13 -26.59
C ALA A 241 35.13 6.32 -26.80
N LEU A 242 33.95 6.92 -26.57
CA LEU A 242 32.65 6.23 -26.63
C LEU A 242 32.33 5.73 -28.05
N PRO A 243 32.21 4.41 -28.28
CA PRO A 243 31.76 3.87 -29.56
C PRO A 243 30.24 3.99 -29.71
N MET A 244 29.76 3.94 -30.97
CA MET A 244 28.32 3.98 -31.28
C MET A 244 27.57 2.71 -30.87
N THR A 245 28.24 1.70 -30.31
CA THR A 245 27.61 0.49 -29.78
C THR A 245 27.49 0.47 -28.25
N ALA A 246 28.30 1.24 -27.53
CA ALA A 246 28.21 1.44 -26.06
C ALA A 246 27.23 2.55 -25.66
N ARG A 247 26.74 2.52 -24.42
CA ARG A 247 25.88 3.57 -23.84
C ARG A 247 26.41 4.10 -22.52
N ILE A 248 26.11 5.36 -22.24
CA ILE A 248 26.30 5.98 -20.93
C ILE A 248 24.93 6.18 -20.29
N VAL A 249 24.79 5.88 -19.01
CA VAL A 249 23.61 6.19 -18.20
C VAL A 249 24.01 7.22 -17.15
N GLU A 250 23.45 8.43 -17.26
CA GLU A 250 23.58 9.52 -16.28
C GLU A 250 22.61 9.30 -15.12
N GLY A 251 23.14 9.13 -13.91
CA GLY A 251 22.38 8.78 -12.71
C GLY A 251 21.75 9.95 -11.95
N GLU A 252 22.00 11.22 -12.29
CA GLU A 252 21.37 12.42 -11.67
C GLU A 252 21.10 12.27 -10.15
N GLU A 253 22.14 12.00 -9.37
CA GLU A 253 22.01 11.64 -7.95
C GLU A 253 21.26 12.68 -7.10
N THR A 254 21.21 13.94 -7.54
CA THR A 254 20.44 14.97 -6.84
C THR A 254 18.94 14.64 -6.78
N GLY A 255 18.48 13.74 -7.65
CA GLY A 255 17.14 13.18 -7.71
C GLY A 255 16.66 12.50 -6.43
N TYR A 256 17.54 12.12 -5.50
CA TYR A 256 17.13 11.61 -4.18
C TYR A 256 16.15 12.54 -3.44
N ARG A 257 16.18 13.84 -3.74
CA ARG A 257 15.35 14.87 -3.08
C ARG A 257 14.24 15.43 -3.97
N TYR A 258 14.08 14.92 -5.19
CA TYR A 258 13.06 15.41 -6.11
C TYR A 258 11.67 15.06 -5.64
N GLU A 259 10.72 15.94 -5.94
CA GLU A 259 9.30 15.77 -5.70
C GLU A 259 8.51 15.74 -7.02
N ALA A 260 7.63 14.75 -7.15
CA ALA A 260 6.71 14.63 -8.28
C ALA A 260 5.76 15.83 -8.38
N GLU A 261 5.39 16.42 -7.24
CA GLU A 261 4.54 17.63 -7.18
C GLU A 261 5.15 18.81 -7.94
N HIS A 262 6.48 18.94 -7.92
CA HIS A 262 7.20 20.02 -8.60
C HIS A 262 7.67 19.65 -10.01
N LYS A 263 7.44 18.39 -10.43
CA LYS A 263 7.96 17.83 -11.69
C LYS A 263 9.49 17.94 -11.80
N ASP A 264 10.18 17.79 -10.67
CA ASP A 264 11.63 18.00 -10.57
C ASP A 264 12.42 17.11 -11.54
N CYS A 265 12.03 15.84 -11.73
CA CYS A 265 12.70 14.93 -12.67
C CYS A 265 12.65 15.45 -14.12
N TYR A 266 11.49 15.94 -14.56
CA TYR A 266 11.34 16.48 -15.92
C TYR A 266 12.09 17.80 -16.09
N VAL A 267 12.08 18.67 -15.07
CA VAL A 267 12.86 19.91 -15.07
C VAL A 267 14.35 19.61 -15.13
N ALA A 268 14.82 18.65 -14.33
CA ALA A 268 16.21 18.21 -14.33
C ALA A 268 16.61 17.60 -15.67
N ARG A 269 15.74 16.81 -16.31
CA ARG A 269 15.97 16.27 -17.66
C ARG A 269 16.17 17.39 -18.68
N LEU A 270 15.27 18.39 -18.70
CA LEU A 270 15.39 19.53 -19.60
C LEU A 270 16.69 20.31 -19.36
N ARG A 271 17.05 20.52 -18.09
CA ARG A 271 18.31 21.19 -17.73
C ARG A 271 19.54 20.40 -18.17
N ASN A 272 19.57 19.09 -17.94
CA ASN A 272 20.67 18.23 -18.40
C ASN A 272 20.85 18.31 -19.93
N GLN A 273 19.74 18.31 -20.68
CA GLN A 273 19.74 18.37 -22.14
C GLN A 273 20.10 19.75 -22.71
N THR A 274 20.11 20.81 -21.89
CA THR A 274 20.30 22.19 -22.37
C THR A 274 21.51 22.88 -21.74
N CYS A 275 21.66 22.84 -20.42
CA CYS A 275 22.70 23.54 -19.67
C CYS A 275 24.10 22.94 -19.83
N PHE A 276 24.20 21.63 -20.08
CA PHE A 276 25.51 20.96 -20.20
C PHE A 276 26.03 20.90 -21.64
N MET A 277 25.18 21.11 -22.63
CA MET A 277 25.58 21.11 -24.05
C MET A 277 26.72 22.09 -24.37
N PRO A 278 26.80 23.30 -23.80
CA PRO A 278 27.92 24.21 -24.04
C PRO A 278 29.26 23.72 -23.44
N LEU A 279 29.24 22.88 -22.40
CA LEU A 279 30.43 22.29 -21.79
C LEU A 279 31.01 21.13 -22.63
N LEU A 280 30.26 20.66 -23.62
CA LEU A 280 30.68 19.63 -24.57
C LEU A 280 31.34 20.25 -25.79
N GLU A 281 32.43 19.61 -26.21
CA GLU A 281 33.13 19.91 -27.44
C GLU A 281 32.21 19.66 -28.63
N PRO A 282 32.21 20.52 -29.68
CA PRO A 282 31.25 20.46 -30.77
C PRO A 282 31.10 19.05 -31.39
N GLU A 283 32.21 18.33 -31.58
CA GLU A 283 32.25 16.97 -32.14
C GLU A 283 31.59 15.91 -31.25
N ASN A 284 31.45 16.15 -29.95
CA ASN A 284 30.88 15.20 -28.99
C ASN A 284 29.38 15.43 -28.75
N ARG A 285 28.81 16.55 -29.19
CA ARG A 285 27.42 16.95 -28.88
C ARG A 285 26.38 15.99 -29.42
N ASP A 286 26.53 15.56 -30.67
CA ASP A 286 25.57 14.63 -31.28
C ASP A 286 25.73 13.22 -30.73
N LYS A 287 26.96 12.80 -30.48
CA LYS A 287 27.25 11.54 -29.79
C LYS A 287 26.60 11.51 -28.40
N TYR A 288 26.71 12.60 -27.65
CA TYR A 288 26.07 12.73 -26.33
C TYR A 288 24.56 12.53 -26.41
N ARG A 289 23.88 13.26 -27.31
CA ARG A 289 22.42 13.15 -27.50
C ARG A 289 21.95 11.75 -27.89
N LEU A 290 22.79 11.01 -28.63
CA LEU A 290 22.44 9.68 -29.15
C LEU A 290 22.77 8.54 -28.19
N ARG A 291 23.77 8.71 -27.33
CA ARG A 291 24.38 7.61 -26.56
C ARG A 291 24.31 7.79 -25.04
N VAL A 292 23.87 8.94 -24.54
CA VAL A 292 23.68 9.19 -23.10
C VAL A 292 22.19 9.14 -22.75
N ASP A 293 21.83 8.12 -21.98
CA ASP A 293 20.52 7.92 -21.40
C ASP A 293 20.45 8.60 -20.02
N MET A 294 19.31 9.19 -19.66
CA MET A 294 19.06 9.70 -18.30
C MET A 294 18.44 8.61 -17.41
N ALA A 295 18.89 8.53 -16.16
CA ALA A 295 18.34 7.69 -15.11
C ALA A 295 18.16 8.48 -13.82
N PHE A 296 16.93 8.53 -13.31
CA PHE A 296 16.65 9.21 -12.04
C PHE A 296 16.70 8.23 -10.87
N PRO A 297 17.35 8.59 -9.74
CA PRO A 297 17.42 7.70 -8.59
C PRO A 297 16.19 7.80 -7.69
N ILE A 298 15.94 6.73 -6.94
CA ILE A 298 15.10 6.77 -5.73
C ILE A 298 15.89 6.27 -4.52
N TYR A 299 15.96 7.11 -3.48
CA TYR A 299 16.51 6.73 -2.18
C TYR A 299 15.41 6.13 -1.31
N LEU A 300 15.44 4.82 -1.07
CA LEU A 300 14.36 4.09 -0.38
C LEU A 300 14.24 4.44 1.11
N ASP A 301 15.36 4.72 1.76
CA ASP A 301 15.40 5.09 3.18
C ASP A 301 14.62 6.37 3.50
N ARG A 302 14.50 7.27 2.50
CA ARG A 302 13.78 8.55 2.62
C ARG A 302 12.32 8.37 3.01
N TYR A 303 11.70 7.27 2.56
CA TYR A 303 10.27 7.00 2.74
C TYR A 303 9.97 6.03 3.90
N SER A 304 10.99 5.44 4.51
CA SER A 304 10.82 4.33 5.46
C SER A 304 11.57 4.55 6.78
N THR A 305 12.88 4.72 6.74
CA THR A 305 13.77 4.63 7.92
C THR A 305 14.14 5.99 8.49
N HIS A 306 14.17 7.04 7.67
CA HIS A 306 14.49 8.40 8.13
C HIS A 306 13.41 8.98 9.04
N LYS A 307 13.85 9.77 10.03
CA LYS A 307 12.98 10.44 11.02
C LYS A 307 12.60 11.86 10.58
N PRO A 308 11.44 12.40 11.02
CA PRO A 308 11.05 13.78 10.76
C PRO A 308 12.16 14.79 11.09
N GLY A 309 12.35 15.79 10.23
CA GLY A 309 13.38 16.83 10.37
C GLY A 309 14.77 16.44 9.83
N GLY A 310 15.00 15.19 9.43
CA GLY A 310 16.24 14.78 8.75
C GLY A 310 16.31 15.30 7.31
N ARG A 311 17.54 15.56 6.81
CA ARG A 311 17.79 16.07 5.44
C ARG A 311 17.13 15.22 4.34
N TYR A 312 17.08 13.91 4.53
CA TYR A 312 16.52 12.95 3.58
C TYR A 312 15.16 12.41 4.03
N PHE A 313 14.45 13.10 4.92
CA PHE A 313 13.12 12.67 5.32
C PHE A 313 12.06 13.09 4.29
N ALA A 314 11.33 12.13 3.72
CA ALA A 314 10.08 12.39 3.02
C ALA A 314 8.90 12.20 3.99
N GLY A 315 8.16 13.27 4.20
CA GLY A 315 6.92 13.25 4.97
C GLY A 315 5.79 12.50 4.24
N PRO A 316 4.67 12.24 4.93
CA PRO A 316 3.51 11.65 4.27
C PRO A 316 2.94 12.62 3.23
N VAL A 317 2.57 12.08 2.06
CA VAL A 317 1.72 12.73 1.06
C VAL A 317 0.40 11.97 1.07
N ASP A 318 -0.72 12.68 1.16
CA ASP A 318 -2.05 12.10 1.34
C ASP A 318 -2.09 11.09 2.49
N GLY A 319 -1.47 11.47 3.62
CA GLY A 319 -1.45 10.67 4.84
C GLY A 319 -0.48 9.47 4.83
N SER A 320 0.23 9.20 3.72
CA SER A 320 1.12 8.04 3.60
C SER A 320 2.50 8.38 3.02
N ARG A 321 3.56 7.89 3.67
CA ARG A 321 4.93 7.95 3.11
C ARG A 321 5.12 6.97 1.95
N PHE A 322 4.34 5.90 1.92
CA PHE A 322 4.35 4.97 0.79
C PHE A 322 3.72 5.61 -0.45
N VAL A 323 2.60 6.31 -0.32
CA VAL A 323 2.01 7.07 -1.43
C VAL A 323 3.00 8.11 -1.96
N HIS A 324 3.75 8.76 -1.07
CA HIS A 324 4.84 9.65 -1.46
C HIS A 324 5.92 8.93 -2.28
N PHE A 325 6.42 7.78 -1.79
CA PHE A 325 7.35 6.93 -2.55
C PHE A 325 6.79 6.58 -3.93
N GLU A 326 5.56 6.10 -4.00
CA GLU A 326 4.96 5.66 -5.26
C GLU A 326 4.82 6.79 -6.28
N ARG A 327 4.48 8.01 -5.83
CA ARG A 327 4.38 9.19 -6.72
C ARG A 327 5.74 9.58 -7.27
N ASN A 328 6.74 9.69 -6.40
CA ASN A 328 8.10 10.05 -6.81
C ASN A 328 8.74 8.96 -7.68
N PHE A 329 8.49 7.70 -7.35
CA PHE A 329 8.96 6.57 -8.15
C PHE A 329 8.36 6.60 -9.56
N ALA A 330 7.06 6.84 -9.70
CA ALA A 330 6.40 6.91 -11.01
C ALA A 330 6.97 8.03 -11.89
N ASP A 331 7.11 9.25 -11.34
CA ASP A 331 7.68 10.39 -12.09
C ASP A 331 9.15 10.13 -12.46
N ALA A 332 9.96 9.57 -11.56
CA ALA A 332 11.36 9.26 -11.82
C ALA A 332 11.51 8.14 -12.87
N PHE A 333 10.69 7.08 -12.77
CA PHE A 333 10.69 5.98 -13.74
C PHE A 333 10.24 6.47 -15.12
N ASP A 334 9.24 7.35 -15.22
CA ASP A 334 8.79 7.92 -16.48
C ASP A 334 9.83 8.85 -17.12
N ALA A 335 10.43 9.74 -16.33
CA ALA A 335 11.45 10.67 -16.79
C ALA A 335 12.78 10.01 -17.19
N SER A 336 13.03 8.77 -16.76
CA SER A 336 14.21 7.97 -17.12
C SER A 336 14.09 7.36 -18.53
N ASP A 337 15.21 7.05 -19.18
CA ASP A 337 15.24 6.47 -20.54
C ASP A 337 15.25 4.93 -20.53
N SER A 338 16.37 4.32 -20.11
CA SER A 338 16.58 2.86 -20.14
C SER A 338 16.70 2.24 -18.74
N TYR A 339 17.26 2.98 -17.79
CA TYR A 339 17.54 2.53 -16.44
C TYR A 339 17.00 3.52 -15.43
N MET A 340 16.64 3.00 -14.27
CA MET A 340 16.35 3.73 -13.06
C MET A 340 17.09 3.03 -11.93
N TRP A 341 17.66 3.77 -10.98
CA TRP A 341 18.44 3.17 -9.93
C TRP A 341 17.85 3.38 -8.54
N LEU A 342 17.88 2.32 -7.75
CA LEU A 342 17.34 2.26 -6.41
C LEU A 342 18.50 2.26 -5.43
N TYR A 343 18.56 3.27 -4.57
CA TYR A 343 19.59 3.38 -3.54
C TYR A 343 18.98 3.07 -2.16
N GLY A 344 19.71 2.28 -1.36
CA GLY A 344 19.25 1.87 -0.04
C GLY A 344 20.38 1.41 0.87
N GLU A 345 20.32 1.78 2.14
CA GLU A 345 21.41 1.60 3.11
C GLU A 345 21.01 0.75 4.33
N GLN A 346 19.72 0.73 4.67
CA GLN A 346 19.29 0.16 5.95
C GLN A 346 18.67 -1.24 5.83
N LEU A 347 17.90 -1.49 4.77
CA LEU A 347 17.04 -2.68 4.62
C LEU A 347 17.35 -3.44 3.32
N ALA A 348 16.89 -4.69 3.27
CA ALA A 348 17.21 -5.62 2.18
C ALA A 348 15.98 -5.94 1.30
N PHE A 349 16.19 -6.40 0.07
CA PHE A 349 15.10 -6.88 -0.79
C PHE A 349 14.65 -8.31 -0.42
N ALA A 350 15.57 -9.20 -0.03
CA ALA A 350 15.25 -10.59 0.31
C ALA A 350 15.50 -10.92 1.79
N ARG A 351 14.79 -11.88 2.39
CA ARG A 351 14.98 -12.25 3.82
C ARG A 351 15.98 -13.39 4.01
N TRP A 352 17.14 -13.05 4.58
CA TRP A 352 18.21 -13.99 5.00
C TRP A 352 19.27 -13.24 5.81
N GLU A 353 20.18 -13.93 6.49
CA GLU A 353 21.17 -13.25 7.33
C GLU A 353 22.46 -12.94 6.55
N ARG A 354 22.81 -11.65 6.47
CA ARG A 354 23.99 -11.21 5.70
C ARG A 354 25.29 -11.39 6.49
N PRO A 355 26.43 -11.62 5.81
CA PRO A 355 27.73 -11.72 6.45
C PRO A 355 28.12 -10.41 7.15
N ALA A 356 29.10 -10.49 8.05
CA ALA A 356 29.60 -9.33 8.78
C ALA A 356 30.18 -8.21 7.89
N SER A 357 30.59 -8.53 6.65
CA SER A 357 31.06 -7.56 5.67
C SER A 357 29.97 -6.60 5.19
N CYS A 358 28.69 -7.02 5.23
CA CYS A 358 27.57 -6.18 4.85
C CYS A 358 27.36 -5.08 5.90
N LYS A 359 27.38 -3.82 5.46
CA LYS A 359 27.31 -2.63 6.35
C LYS A 359 25.89 -2.26 6.78
N MET A 360 24.87 -2.89 6.21
CA MET A 360 23.49 -2.60 6.55
C MET A 360 23.18 -2.96 8.01
N PRO A 361 22.55 -2.07 8.80
CA PRO A 361 22.21 -2.36 10.18
C PRO A 361 21.26 -3.55 10.35
N ALA A 362 20.24 -3.70 9.49
CA ALA A 362 19.27 -4.78 9.63
C ALA A 362 19.78 -6.14 9.15
N LYS A 363 20.88 -6.20 8.37
CA LYS A 363 21.48 -7.42 7.80
C LYS A 363 20.47 -8.42 7.23
N GLY A 364 19.38 -7.93 6.63
CA GLY A 364 18.33 -8.75 6.04
C GLY A 364 17.31 -9.37 7.00
N LYS A 365 17.37 -9.06 8.31
CA LYS A 365 16.35 -9.43 9.29
C LYS A 365 15.04 -8.66 9.10
N ILE A 366 15.11 -7.47 8.50
CA ILE A 366 13.98 -6.66 8.07
C ILE A 366 14.21 -6.33 6.59
N VAL A 367 13.17 -6.52 5.78
CA VAL A 367 13.22 -6.25 4.34
C VAL A 367 12.43 -4.99 3.98
N TRP A 368 12.68 -4.42 2.80
CA TRP A 368 11.96 -3.25 2.29
C TRP A 368 10.45 -3.47 2.30
N GLU A 369 9.99 -4.63 1.86
CA GLU A 369 8.58 -5.00 1.83
C GLU A 369 7.91 -4.99 3.23
N ASP A 370 8.66 -5.22 4.32
CA ASP A 370 8.11 -5.12 5.68
C ASP A 370 7.80 -3.67 6.07
N LYS A 371 8.63 -2.73 5.61
CA LYS A 371 8.54 -1.30 5.96
C LYS A 371 7.75 -0.47 4.95
N MET A 372 7.71 -0.93 3.70
CA MET A 372 6.92 -0.36 2.61
C MET A 372 6.16 -1.49 1.90
N PRO A 373 5.09 -2.02 2.53
CA PRO A 373 4.29 -3.08 1.91
C PRO A 373 3.67 -2.58 0.61
N GLY A 374 3.99 -3.25 -0.49
CA GLY A 374 3.65 -2.84 -1.85
C GLY A 374 4.80 -2.36 -2.71
N LEU A 375 5.99 -2.17 -2.13
CA LEU A 375 7.15 -1.73 -2.90
C LEU A 375 7.43 -2.68 -4.07
N THR A 376 7.43 -3.99 -3.80
CA THR A 376 7.68 -5.01 -4.82
C THR A 376 6.68 -4.94 -5.97
N ASP A 377 5.40 -4.73 -5.64
CA ASP A 377 4.33 -4.59 -6.62
C ASP A 377 4.51 -3.33 -7.46
N VAL A 378 4.88 -2.19 -6.87
CA VAL A 378 5.17 -0.95 -7.60
C VAL A 378 6.31 -1.15 -8.60
N LEU A 379 7.40 -1.79 -8.18
CA LEU A 379 8.54 -2.07 -9.06
C LEU A 379 8.16 -2.98 -10.22
N ASN A 380 7.46 -4.08 -9.93
CA ASN A 380 7.02 -5.04 -10.95
C ASN A 380 6.01 -4.41 -11.91
N ALA A 381 5.07 -3.63 -11.38
CA ALA A 381 4.01 -3.05 -12.17
C ALA A 381 4.48 -1.89 -13.05
N SER A 382 5.55 -1.18 -12.68
CA SER A 382 6.15 -0.18 -13.57
C SER A 382 7.01 -0.79 -14.67
N GLN A 383 7.77 -1.85 -14.38
CA GLN A 383 8.64 -2.50 -15.39
C GLN A 383 7.86 -3.45 -16.32
N HIS A 384 6.84 -4.12 -15.78
CA HIS A 384 6.08 -5.15 -16.46
C HIS A 384 4.57 -5.01 -16.20
N PRO A 385 3.95 -3.86 -16.53
CA PRO A 385 2.56 -3.56 -16.16
C PRO A 385 1.57 -4.60 -16.66
N MET A 386 1.76 -5.13 -17.87
CA MET A 386 0.84 -6.12 -18.46
C MET A 386 0.93 -7.48 -17.78
N LYS A 387 2.17 -7.94 -17.54
CA LYS A 387 2.43 -9.19 -16.82
C LYS A 387 1.86 -9.09 -15.40
N PHE A 388 2.16 -8.00 -14.70
CA PHE A 388 1.65 -7.72 -13.36
C PHE A 388 0.12 -7.73 -13.32
N ALA A 389 -0.54 -7.01 -14.23
CA ALA A 389 -2.01 -6.97 -14.29
C ALA A 389 -2.60 -8.37 -14.49
N ARG A 390 -2.04 -9.18 -15.40
CA ARG A 390 -2.51 -10.55 -15.69
C ARG A 390 -2.32 -11.48 -14.50
N GLU A 391 -1.13 -11.49 -13.90
CA GLU A 391 -0.80 -12.35 -12.77
C GLU A 391 -1.64 -12.01 -11.54
N ARG A 392 -1.76 -10.71 -11.22
CA ARG A 392 -2.58 -10.23 -10.10
C ARG A 392 -4.06 -10.54 -10.31
N LEU A 393 -4.56 -10.32 -11.51
CA LEU A 393 -5.94 -10.66 -11.84
C LEU A 393 -6.19 -12.19 -11.77
N ALA A 394 -5.24 -13.00 -12.21
CA ALA A 394 -5.33 -14.46 -12.10
C ALA A 394 -5.36 -14.92 -10.63
N GLU A 395 -4.53 -14.32 -9.77
CA GLU A 395 -4.53 -14.57 -8.33
C GLU A 395 -5.89 -14.22 -7.69
N LEU A 396 -6.42 -13.03 -8.02
CA LEU A 396 -7.72 -12.57 -7.53
C LEU A 396 -8.87 -13.45 -8.02
N ARG A 397 -8.85 -13.88 -9.29
CA ARG A 397 -9.83 -14.83 -9.83
C ARG A 397 -9.76 -16.17 -9.11
N LYS A 398 -8.55 -16.72 -8.92
CA LYS A 398 -8.33 -17.99 -8.21
C LYS A 398 -8.81 -17.94 -6.75
N SER A 399 -8.68 -16.80 -6.10
CA SER A 399 -9.13 -16.60 -4.72
C SER A 399 -10.59 -16.16 -4.58
N GLY A 400 -11.32 -15.97 -5.68
CA GLY A 400 -12.70 -15.46 -5.66
C GLY A 400 -12.83 -13.99 -5.22
N LYS A 401 -11.73 -13.23 -5.28
CA LYS A 401 -11.64 -11.82 -4.83
C LYS A 401 -11.60 -10.82 -5.99
N ALA A 402 -11.62 -11.28 -7.24
CA ALA A 402 -11.67 -10.39 -8.39
C ALA A 402 -12.99 -9.63 -8.42
N VAL A 403 -12.91 -8.30 -8.36
CA VAL A 403 -14.09 -7.42 -8.45
C VAL A 403 -14.09 -6.78 -9.83
N ASN A 404 -14.96 -7.24 -10.72
CA ASN A 404 -15.24 -6.59 -11.99
C ASN A 404 -16.28 -5.47 -11.77
N ILE A 405 -15.97 -4.27 -12.25
CA ILE A 405 -16.89 -3.11 -12.16
C ILE A 405 -17.93 -3.16 -13.29
N VAL A 406 -17.66 -3.96 -14.33
CA VAL A 406 -18.57 -4.26 -15.42
C VAL A 406 -19.20 -5.64 -15.18
N PRO A 407 -20.46 -5.90 -15.58
CA PRO A 407 -21.07 -7.22 -15.41
C PRO A 407 -20.25 -8.34 -16.07
N ASP A 408 -20.10 -9.47 -15.40
CA ASP A 408 -19.42 -10.66 -15.94
C ASP A 408 -20.30 -11.48 -16.91
N ARG A 409 -21.61 -11.16 -16.98
CA ARG A 409 -22.57 -11.79 -17.90
C ARG A 409 -23.34 -10.71 -18.65
N PHE A 410 -23.44 -10.86 -19.96
CA PHE A 410 -24.15 -9.93 -20.82
C PHE A 410 -25.44 -10.58 -21.32
N PRO A 411 -26.61 -10.21 -20.77
CA PRO A 411 -27.89 -10.71 -21.28
C PRO A 411 -28.13 -10.22 -22.71
N ASP A 412 -28.78 -11.04 -23.52
CA ASP A 412 -29.09 -10.69 -24.91
C ASP A 412 -29.93 -9.39 -24.97
N GLY A 413 -29.56 -8.49 -25.88
CA GLY A 413 -30.26 -7.24 -26.12
C GLY A 413 -29.36 -6.01 -26.06
N ALA A 414 -29.85 -4.94 -25.40
CA ALA A 414 -29.14 -3.68 -25.29
C ALA A 414 -27.89 -3.81 -24.39
N LEU A 415 -26.95 -2.84 -24.51
CA LEU A 415 -25.75 -2.81 -23.68
C LEU A 415 -26.12 -2.80 -22.17
N PRO A 416 -25.53 -3.70 -21.37
CA PRO A 416 -25.81 -3.75 -19.94
C PRO A 416 -25.12 -2.59 -19.22
N LYS A 417 -25.83 -1.94 -18.29
CA LYS A 417 -25.22 -0.89 -17.45
C LYS A 417 -24.11 -1.48 -16.58
N PRO A 418 -22.98 -0.76 -16.36
CA PRO A 418 -22.74 0.64 -16.69
C PRO A 418 -22.09 0.88 -18.07
N LEU A 419 -22.06 -0.11 -18.97
CA LEU A 419 -21.53 0.09 -20.33
C LEU A 419 -22.46 1.00 -21.14
N GLN A 420 -21.84 1.83 -21.96
CA GLN A 420 -22.46 2.76 -22.90
C GLN A 420 -21.69 2.71 -24.23
N SER A 421 -22.22 3.38 -25.24
CA SER A 421 -21.55 3.52 -26.53
C SER A 421 -21.49 4.97 -26.95
N TRP A 422 -20.43 5.35 -27.66
CA TRP A 422 -20.41 6.55 -28.48
C TRP A 422 -20.15 6.18 -29.94
N GLN A 423 -20.61 7.02 -30.85
CA GLN A 423 -20.34 6.88 -32.27
C GLN A 423 -20.44 8.24 -32.97
N ALA A 424 -19.66 8.40 -34.04
CA ALA A 424 -19.79 9.53 -34.95
C ALA A 424 -21.17 9.49 -35.64
N LYS A 425 -21.72 10.67 -35.96
CA LYS A 425 -23.02 10.76 -36.65
C LYS A 425 -22.98 10.25 -38.09
N VAL A 426 -21.79 10.17 -38.68
CA VAL A 426 -21.58 9.68 -40.05
C VAL A 426 -21.44 8.15 -39.97
N GLN A 427 -22.38 7.43 -40.59
CA GLN A 427 -22.51 5.96 -40.57
C GLN A 427 -22.79 5.37 -39.17
N PRO A 428 -24.00 5.58 -38.61
CA PRO A 428 -24.36 5.03 -37.31
C PRO A 428 -24.57 3.51 -37.40
N GLY A 429 -23.95 2.79 -36.48
CA GLY A 429 -24.10 1.34 -36.32
C GLY A 429 -24.87 0.97 -35.05
N ILE A 430 -24.91 -0.34 -34.77
CA ILE A 430 -25.66 -0.93 -33.66
C ILE A 430 -24.68 -1.50 -32.64
N PHE A 431 -24.97 -1.30 -31.36
CA PHE A 431 -24.28 -1.93 -30.24
C PHE A 431 -25.26 -2.81 -29.46
N GLY A 432 -24.77 -3.92 -28.90
CA GLY A 432 -25.59 -4.77 -28.06
C GLY A 432 -24.80 -5.89 -27.42
N ALA A 433 -25.53 -6.78 -26.76
CA ALA A 433 -25.02 -8.02 -26.22
C ALA A 433 -25.78 -9.20 -26.85
N LYS A 434 -25.06 -10.27 -27.17
CA LYS A 434 -25.63 -11.52 -27.67
C LYS A 434 -24.72 -12.70 -27.32
N ASP A 435 -25.30 -13.81 -26.86
CA ASP A 435 -24.58 -15.05 -26.54
C ASP A 435 -23.46 -14.84 -25.50
N GLY A 436 -23.69 -13.94 -24.53
CA GLY A 436 -22.70 -13.58 -23.52
C GLY A 436 -21.50 -12.78 -24.04
N MET A 437 -21.59 -12.21 -25.25
CA MET A 437 -20.59 -11.33 -25.85
C MET A 437 -21.18 -9.95 -26.13
N LEU A 438 -20.36 -8.90 -26.05
CA LEU A 438 -20.73 -7.58 -26.56
C LEU A 438 -20.42 -7.52 -28.05
N PHE A 439 -21.21 -6.77 -28.82
CA PHE A 439 -20.93 -6.57 -30.23
C PHE A 439 -21.17 -5.12 -30.68
N ALA A 440 -20.51 -4.77 -31.76
CA ALA A 440 -20.76 -3.57 -32.56
C ALA A 440 -20.81 -3.95 -34.03
N GLU A 441 -21.77 -3.41 -34.79
CA GLU A 441 -21.95 -3.72 -36.21
C GLU A 441 -22.21 -2.44 -37.02
N GLY A 442 -21.50 -2.28 -38.13
CA GLY A 442 -21.63 -1.15 -39.06
C GLY A 442 -21.19 0.21 -38.51
N VAL A 443 -20.48 0.27 -37.38
CA VAL A 443 -20.07 1.50 -36.69
C VAL A 443 -18.89 2.17 -37.40
N GLY A 444 -19.16 3.22 -38.19
CA GLY A 444 -18.14 3.94 -38.95
C GLY A 444 -16.97 4.44 -38.11
N SER A 445 -17.26 5.01 -36.94
CA SER A 445 -16.29 5.36 -35.90
C SER A 445 -17.02 5.44 -34.56
N GLY A 446 -16.52 4.76 -33.53
CA GLY A 446 -17.16 4.74 -32.22
C GLY A 446 -16.43 3.91 -31.19
N GLY A 447 -17.09 3.62 -30.07
CA GLY A 447 -16.50 2.85 -28.98
C GLY A 447 -17.51 2.39 -27.94
N LEU A 448 -17.20 1.27 -27.29
CA LEU A 448 -17.80 0.90 -26.01
C LEU A 448 -17.11 1.71 -24.92
N MET A 449 -17.86 2.25 -23.97
CA MET A 449 -17.30 3.02 -22.87
C MET A 449 -17.98 2.73 -21.54
N THR A 450 -17.29 3.04 -20.44
CA THR A 450 -17.91 3.16 -19.13
C THR A 450 -17.20 4.21 -18.30
N THR A 451 -17.95 4.89 -17.42
CA THR A 451 -17.41 5.87 -16.48
C THR A 451 -17.48 5.30 -15.07
N ILE A 452 -16.32 5.21 -14.44
CA ILE A 452 -16.14 4.75 -13.06
C ILE A 452 -16.03 5.99 -12.19
N ARG A 453 -16.94 6.11 -11.22
CA ARG A 453 -16.97 7.24 -10.26
C ARG A 453 -16.62 6.80 -8.84
N ASP A 454 -16.84 5.52 -8.51
CA ASP A 454 -16.36 4.91 -7.27
C ASP A 454 -14.90 4.46 -7.46
N MET A 455 -14.00 5.43 -7.46
CA MET A 455 -12.56 5.20 -7.54
C MET A 455 -11.87 5.95 -6.40
N ARG A 456 -10.82 5.36 -5.85
CA ARG A 456 -10.00 6.01 -4.84
C ARG A 456 -8.65 6.32 -5.42
N GLU A 457 -8.11 7.44 -5.02
CA GLU A 457 -6.74 7.80 -5.33
C GLU A 457 -5.77 6.66 -4.98
N GLY A 458 -4.84 6.37 -5.88
CA GLY A 458 -3.85 5.32 -5.70
C GLY A 458 -4.34 3.90 -5.97
N ASP A 459 -5.65 3.68 -6.15
CA ASP A 459 -6.18 2.37 -6.55
C ASP A 459 -5.59 1.94 -7.91
N TRP A 460 -5.36 0.63 -8.04
CA TRP A 460 -4.93 0.02 -9.29
C TRP A 460 -6.09 -0.75 -9.92
N TYR A 461 -6.28 -0.58 -11.23
CA TYR A 461 -7.29 -1.26 -12.04
C TYR A 461 -6.62 -1.99 -13.21
N ALA A 462 -7.06 -3.21 -13.48
CA ALA A 462 -6.80 -3.90 -14.74
C ALA A 462 -7.95 -3.65 -15.71
N VAL A 463 -7.64 -3.27 -16.94
CA VAL A 463 -8.57 -3.37 -18.07
C VAL A 463 -8.21 -4.65 -18.80
N ASP A 464 -9.08 -5.64 -18.84
CA ASP A 464 -8.78 -6.96 -19.43
C ASP A 464 -10.00 -7.44 -20.23
N PHE A 465 -9.82 -7.66 -21.53
CA PHE A 465 -10.86 -8.17 -22.41
C PHE A 465 -10.29 -8.79 -23.68
N GLU A 466 -11.11 -9.56 -24.40
CA GLU A 466 -10.74 -10.12 -25.71
C GLU A 466 -11.64 -9.55 -26.80
N VAL A 467 -11.08 -9.30 -27.98
CA VAL A 467 -11.77 -8.67 -29.11
C VAL A 467 -11.49 -9.39 -30.43
N CYS A 468 -12.53 -9.59 -31.24
CA CYS A 468 -12.45 -10.15 -32.60
C CYS A 468 -13.09 -9.15 -33.60
N GLY A 469 -12.52 -8.99 -34.78
CA GLY A 469 -12.97 -8.00 -35.79
C GLY A 469 -12.24 -6.65 -35.69
N SER A 470 -12.85 -5.56 -36.18
CA SER A 470 -12.23 -4.24 -36.23
C SER A 470 -12.18 -3.58 -34.84
N ALA A 471 -10.99 -3.58 -34.23
CA ALA A 471 -10.73 -2.98 -32.92
C ALA A 471 -9.74 -1.83 -33.07
N GLY A 472 -10.06 -0.70 -32.44
CA GLY A 472 -9.22 0.49 -32.35
C GLY A 472 -8.51 0.58 -30.99
N GLU A 473 -8.00 1.77 -30.70
CA GLU A 473 -7.29 2.05 -29.45
C GLU A 473 -8.24 2.00 -28.24
N THR A 474 -7.78 1.40 -27.15
CA THR A 474 -8.41 1.55 -25.84
C THR A 474 -7.85 2.80 -25.18
N ILE A 475 -8.71 3.65 -24.62
CA ILE A 475 -8.30 4.92 -24.02
C ILE A 475 -8.87 4.98 -22.61
N VAL A 476 -8.06 5.45 -21.68
CA VAL A 476 -8.48 5.77 -20.32
C VAL A 476 -8.32 7.28 -20.10
N ARG A 477 -9.31 7.93 -19.51
CA ARG A 477 -9.27 9.37 -19.20
C ARG A 477 -9.73 9.62 -17.78
N PHE A 478 -9.09 10.55 -17.09
CA PHE A 478 -9.53 11.03 -15.79
C PHE A 478 -10.23 12.39 -15.91
N HIS A 479 -11.18 12.65 -15.02
CA HIS A 479 -11.93 13.90 -14.98
C HIS A 479 -11.99 14.46 -13.55
N ARG A 480 -11.88 15.78 -13.43
CA ARG A 480 -12.16 16.54 -12.21
C ARG A 480 -13.55 17.19 -12.24
N ALA A 481 -14.15 17.41 -11.08
CA ALA A 481 -15.37 18.16 -10.90
C ALA A 481 -15.17 19.60 -11.44
N GLY A 482 -15.98 20.01 -12.42
CA GLY A 482 -15.85 21.31 -13.08
C GLY A 482 -15.42 21.28 -14.57
N GLY A 483 -15.22 20.10 -15.16
CA GLY A 483 -15.19 19.93 -16.62
C GLY A 483 -13.86 20.18 -17.34
N ALA A 484 -12.78 20.49 -16.62
CA ALA A 484 -11.44 20.46 -17.23
C ALA A 484 -11.02 19.00 -17.45
N HIS A 485 -10.79 18.62 -18.71
CA HIS A 485 -10.12 17.37 -19.07
C HIS A 485 -8.64 17.52 -18.75
N ASP A 486 -8.12 16.75 -17.80
CA ASP A 486 -6.68 16.67 -17.59
C ASP A 486 -6.16 15.45 -18.39
N LEU A 487 -5.69 15.73 -19.61
CA LEU A 487 -5.03 14.74 -20.48
C LEU A 487 -3.59 14.44 -20.00
N THR A 488 -3.14 15.07 -18.92
CA THR A 488 -1.75 15.13 -18.47
C THR A 488 -1.54 14.39 -17.16
N VAL A 489 -1.75 13.07 -17.16
CA VAL A 489 -1.09 12.21 -16.16
C VAL A 489 -0.40 10.97 -16.78
N PRO A 490 0.56 11.12 -17.71
CA PRO A 490 1.62 10.12 -17.84
C PRO A 490 2.30 9.99 -16.46
N PRO A 491 2.50 8.78 -15.90
CA PRO A 491 2.56 7.46 -16.55
C PRO A 491 1.41 6.49 -16.15
N THR A 492 0.24 7.00 -15.76
CA THR A 492 -0.76 6.21 -15.01
C THR A 492 -1.58 5.20 -15.82
N ILE A 493 -1.34 5.11 -17.13
CA ILE A 493 -2.05 4.23 -18.06
C ILE A 493 -1.01 3.52 -18.93
N THR A 494 -0.90 2.20 -18.80
CA THR A 494 -0.22 1.37 -19.79
C THR A 494 -1.23 0.44 -20.43
N LEU A 495 -1.34 0.46 -21.75
CA LEU A 495 -2.22 -0.42 -22.52
C LEU A 495 -1.37 -1.15 -23.56
N ALA A 496 -1.46 -2.47 -23.61
CA ALA A 496 -0.83 -3.24 -24.68
C ALA A 496 -1.69 -3.17 -25.95
N PRO A 497 -1.07 -3.10 -27.15
CA PRO A 497 -1.78 -3.47 -28.36
C PRO A 497 -2.28 -4.93 -28.24
N PRO A 498 -3.35 -5.31 -28.94
CA PRO A 498 -3.93 -6.64 -28.80
C PRO A 498 -2.91 -7.75 -29.11
N GLU A 499 -2.65 -8.67 -28.16
CA GLU A 499 -1.72 -9.79 -28.30
C GLU A 499 -2.46 -11.11 -28.64
N GLY A 500 -1.84 -11.92 -29.50
CA GLY A 500 -2.29 -13.27 -29.87
C GLY A 500 -3.32 -13.29 -31.00
N ASP A 501 -3.19 -14.28 -31.89
CA ASP A 501 -4.20 -14.66 -32.87
C ASP A 501 -4.50 -16.15 -32.63
N ILE A 502 -5.51 -16.42 -31.80
CA ILE A 502 -6.13 -17.74 -31.71
C ILE A 502 -7.55 -17.55 -32.24
N ASP A 503 -7.81 -18.04 -33.45
CA ASP A 503 -9.10 -17.97 -34.13
C ASP A 503 -9.67 -16.55 -34.29
N GLY A 504 -8.82 -15.54 -34.58
CA GLY A 504 -9.25 -14.16 -34.83
C GLY A 504 -9.50 -13.31 -33.57
N TRP A 505 -9.32 -13.86 -32.37
CA TRP A 505 -9.42 -13.14 -31.10
C TRP A 505 -8.07 -12.58 -30.67
N ARG A 506 -8.08 -11.33 -30.20
CA ARG A 506 -6.92 -10.62 -29.68
C ARG A 506 -7.19 -10.12 -28.27
N ARG A 507 -6.25 -10.28 -27.34
CA ARG A 507 -6.43 -9.88 -25.94
C ARG A 507 -5.90 -8.47 -25.68
N VAL A 508 -6.72 -7.63 -25.08
CA VAL A 508 -6.34 -6.31 -24.56
C VAL A 508 -6.14 -6.43 -23.06
N THR A 509 -4.95 -6.03 -22.60
CA THR A 509 -4.64 -5.87 -21.17
C THR A 509 -4.16 -4.44 -20.95
N GLY A 510 -4.59 -3.86 -19.84
CA GLY A 510 -4.27 -2.52 -19.40
C GLY A 510 -4.06 -2.49 -17.90
N LEU A 511 -3.14 -1.64 -17.44
CA LEU A 511 -2.95 -1.34 -16.03
C LEU A 511 -3.13 0.16 -15.84
N VAL A 512 -4.02 0.52 -14.93
CA VAL A 512 -4.41 1.89 -14.65
C VAL A 512 -4.23 2.15 -13.17
N ARG A 513 -3.60 3.27 -12.82
CA ARG A 513 -3.55 3.76 -11.45
C ARG A 513 -4.33 5.06 -11.36
N VAL A 514 -5.14 5.23 -10.31
CA VAL A 514 -5.93 6.46 -10.13
C VAL A 514 -5.02 7.58 -9.62
N PRO A 515 -4.86 8.68 -10.37
CA PRO A 515 -4.13 9.86 -9.92
C PRO A 515 -4.87 10.56 -8.77
N GLY A 516 -4.14 11.40 -8.04
CA GLY A 516 -4.74 12.22 -7.00
C GLY A 516 -5.64 13.33 -7.49
N GLY A 517 -6.70 13.57 -6.71
CA GLY A 517 -7.71 14.59 -6.99
C GLY A 517 -8.47 14.36 -8.30
N MET A 518 -8.81 13.11 -8.61
CA MET A 518 -9.65 12.74 -9.77
C MET A 518 -11.01 12.23 -9.29
N ASP A 519 -12.09 12.64 -9.97
CA ASP A 519 -13.49 12.33 -9.59
C ASP A 519 -14.11 11.21 -10.42
N SER A 520 -13.65 11.01 -11.66
CA SER A 520 -14.05 9.85 -12.45
C SER A 520 -13.00 9.40 -13.46
N MET A 521 -13.09 8.14 -13.84
CA MET A 521 -12.28 7.48 -14.86
C MET A 521 -13.19 6.97 -15.97
N LEU A 522 -12.98 7.44 -17.20
CA LEU A 522 -13.60 6.91 -18.40
C LEU A 522 -12.69 5.86 -19.01
N VAL A 523 -13.21 4.68 -19.28
CA VAL A 523 -12.54 3.65 -20.09
C VAL A 523 -13.33 3.48 -21.38
N SER A 524 -12.66 3.60 -22.53
CA SER A 524 -13.27 3.54 -23.86
C SER A 524 -12.50 2.57 -24.77
N ALA A 525 -13.15 1.50 -25.23
CA ALA A 525 -12.63 0.59 -26.26
C ALA A 525 -13.12 1.03 -27.64
N GLY A 526 -12.24 1.67 -28.43
CA GLY A 526 -12.57 2.24 -29.73
C GLY A 526 -12.65 1.23 -30.88
N MET A 527 -13.28 1.63 -31.99
CA MET A 527 -13.37 0.86 -33.24
C MET A 527 -13.66 1.75 -34.45
N LYS A 528 -13.36 1.22 -35.65
CA LYS A 528 -13.65 1.85 -36.95
C LYS A 528 -14.06 0.77 -37.97
N GLN A 529 -15.33 0.67 -38.30
CA GLN A 529 -15.88 -0.39 -39.15
C GLN A 529 -16.34 0.13 -40.51
N LYS A 530 -16.20 -0.70 -41.54
CA LYS A 530 -16.93 -0.53 -42.81
C LYS A 530 -18.38 -1.00 -42.67
N PRO A 531 -19.29 -0.59 -43.58
CA PRO A 531 -20.65 -1.14 -43.61
C PRO A 531 -20.64 -2.68 -43.67
N GLY A 532 -21.41 -3.33 -42.80
CA GLY A 532 -21.49 -4.80 -42.72
C GLY A 532 -20.38 -5.50 -41.92
N GLU A 533 -19.39 -4.77 -41.41
CA GLU A 533 -18.39 -5.33 -40.50
C GLU A 533 -18.92 -5.43 -39.07
N ARG A 534 -18.43 -6.44 -38.33
CA ARG A 534 -18.79 -6.69 -36.94
C ARG A 534 -17.54 -6.85 -36.07
N THR A 535 -17.62 -6.33 -34.84
CA THR A 535 -16.62 -6.50 -33.79
C THR A 535 -17.29 -7.15 -32.59
N LEU A 536 -16.65 -8.16 -32.02
CA LEU A 536 -17.12 -8.91 -30.86
C LEU A 536 -16.16 -8.71 -29.69
N TYR A 537 -16.70 -8.60 -28.48
CA TYR A 537 -15.93 -8.55 -27.24
C TYR A 537 -16.43 -9.64 -26.29
N ARG A 538 -15.49 -10.34 -25.67
CA ARG A 538 -15.79 -11.31 -24.59
C ARG A 538 -14.89 -11.04 -23.40
N ASN A 539 -15.28 -11.57 -22.24
CA ASN A 539 -14.55 -11.38 -20.98
C ASN A 539 -14.25 -9.89 -20.70
N PHE A 540 -15.18 -8.99 -21.07
CA PHE A 540 -14.94 -7.55 -20.95
C PHE A 540 -14.98 -7.11 -19.50
N GLY A 541 -13.83 -6.77 -18.93
CA GLY A 541 -13.74 -6.43 -17.53
C GLY A 541 -12.82 -5.26 -17.21
N ILE A 542 -13.22 -4.54 -16.16
CA ILE A 542 -12.40 -3.55 -15.48
C ILE A 542 -12.33 -3.96 -14.03
N TYR A 543 -11.18 -4.47 -13.62
CA TYR A 543 -10.99 -5.16 -12.35
C TYR A 543 -10.20 -4.29 -11.38
N ARG A 544 -10.70 -4.11 -10.16
CA ARG A 544 -9.91 -3.48 -9.08
C ARG A 544 -8.85 -4.49 -8.60
N LEU A 545 -7.57 -4.15 -8.74
CA LEU A 545 -6.44 -5.06 -8.47
C LEU A 545 -5.89 -4.94 -7.05
N MET A 546 -5.75 -3.72 -6.52
CA MET A 546 -5.03 -3.50 -5.26
C MET A 546 -5.52 -2.28 -4.50
N ARG A 547 -5.26 -2.35 -3.19
CA ARG A 547 -5.43 -1.27 -2.22
C ARG A 547 -4.18 -1.21 -1.35
N PHE A 548 -3.25 -0.30 -1.64
CA PHE A 548 -2.09 -0.16 -0.78
C PHE A 548 -2.45 0.56 0.51
N THR A 549 -2.13 -0.12 1.62
CA THR A 549 -2.09 0.36 3.00
C THR A 549 -3.17 1.39 3.33
N SER A 550 -4.25 0.94 3.98
CA SER A 550 -5.21 1.87 4.55
C SER A 550 -4.48 2.92 5.41
N GLU A 551 -4.96 4.15 5.39
CA GLU A 551 -4.51 5.17 6.35
C GLU A 551 -4.61 4.67 7.81
N VAL A 552 -5.55 3.75 8.05
CA VAL A 552 -5.73 3.00 9.29
C VAL A 552 -4.47 2.20 9.66
N LYS A 553 -3.87 1.46 8.73
CA LYS A 553 -2.61 0.74 8.98
C LYS A 553 -1.47 1.69 9.31
N ALA A 554 -1.33 2.79 8.56
CA ALA A 554 -0.29 3.78 8.81
C ALA A 554 -0.45 4.47 10.17
N ALA A 555 -1.68 4.79 10.58
CA ALA A 555 -1.98 5.39 11.87
C ALA A 555 -1.70 4.44 13.05
N LEU A 556 -1.88 3.13 12.86
CA LEU A 556 -1.91 2.17 13.95
C LEU A 556 -0.66 1.31 14.11
N GLN A 557 0.12 1.12 13.04
CA GLN A 557 1.39 0.39 13.09
C GLN A 557 2.36 0.91 14.18
N PRO A 558 2.47 2.23 14.44
CA PRO A 558 3.36 2.72 15.49
C PRO A 558 3.02 2.20 16.90
N TYR A 559 1.75 1.90 17.20
CA TYR A 559 1.34 1.34 18.49
C TYR A 559 1.75 -0.12 18.65
N ILE A 560 1.77 -0.89 17.54
CA ILE A 560 2.30 -2.25 17.51
C ILE A 560 3.83 -2.21 17.69
N ASP A 561 4.51 -1.33 16.94
CA ASP A 561 5.97 -1.22 16.94
C ASP A 561 6.52 -0.77 18.31
N ARG A 562 5.79 0.07 19.05
CA ARG A 562 6.13 0.48 20.43
C ARG A 562 5.75 -0.55 21.50
N GLY A 563 5.10 -1.65 21.11
CA GLY A 563 4.61 -2.66 22.05
C GLY A 563 3.47 -2.16 22.92
N GLU A 564 2.69 -1.18 22.47
CA GLU A 564 1.52 -0.66 23.20
C GLU A 564 0.26 -1.51 22.91
N ILE A 565 0.25 -2.20 21.76
CA ILE A 565 -0.82 -3.11 21.33
C ILE A 565 -0.15 -4.38 20.79
N ALA A 566 -0.61 -5.56 21.20
CA ALA A 566 -0.04 -6.83 20.72
C ALA A 566 -0.46 -7.13 19.27
N GLY A 567 -1.73 -6.91 18.96
CA GLY A 567 -2.31 -7.06 17.64
C GLY A 567 -3.71 -6.46 17.58
N MET A 568 -4.18 -6.23 16.36
CA MET A 568 -5.51 -5.69 16.11
C MET A 568 -6.09 -6.14 14.78
N VAL A 569 -7.41 -6.03 14.69
CA VAL A 569 -8.14 -6.08 13.43
C VAL A 569 -9.06 -4.88 13.34
N SER A 570 -9.05 -4.17 12.21
CA SER A 570 -10.06 -3.16 11.89
C SER A 570 -10.75 -3.53 10.59
N ILE A 571 -12.08 -3.37 10.57
CA ILE A 571 -12.85 -3.43 9.32
C ILE A 571 -13.72 -2.19 9.20
N LEU A 572 -13.63 -1.52 8.05
CA LEU A 572 -14.54 -0.44 7.65
C LEU A 572 -15.40 -0.92 6.47
N SER A 573 -16.70 -0.69 6.53
CA SER A 573 -17.63 -0.92 5.42
C SER A 573 -18.23 0.39 4.96
N ASP A 574 -18.26 0.58 3.65
CA ASP A 574 -19.08 1.63 3.03
C ASP A 574 -20.54 1.16 2.84
N PRO A 575 -21.45 2.06 2.42
CA PRO A 575 -22.88 1.76 2.26
C PRO A 575 -23.15 0.76 1.13
N GLN A 576 -22.23 0.63 0.17
CA GLN A 576 -22.30 -0.35 -0.91
C GLN A 576 -21.83 -1.74 -0.46
N GLY A 577 -21.22 -1.84 0.72
CA GLY A 577 -20.74 -3.08 1.31
C GLY A 577 -19.28 -3.41 1.01
N ASN A 578 -18.51 -2.49 0.43
CA ASN A 578 -17.09 -2.70 0.21
C ASN A 578 -16.35 -2.60 1.54
N LEU A 579 -15.38 -3.50 1.73
CA LEU A 579 -14.65 -3.63 2.99
C LEU A 579 -13.21 -3.11 2.89
N THR A 580 -12.79 -2.41 3.93
CA THR A 580 -11.40 -2.14 4.27
C THR A 580 -11.04 -3.06 5.41
N VAL A 581 -10.01 -3.88 5.27
CA VAL A 581 -9.60 -4.81 6.32
C VAL A 581 -8.14 -4.58 6.64
N ASP A 582 -7.84 -4.37 7.92
CA ASP A 582 -6.50 -4.18 8.43
C ASP A 582 -6.25 -5.15 9.57
N CYS A 583 -5.29 -6.05 9.37
CA CYS A 583 -4.85 -7.00 10.38
C CYS A 583 -3.39 -6.69 10.71
N LEU A 584 -3.10 -6.28 11.95
CA LEU A 584 -1.78 -5.87 12.39
C LEU A 584 -1.36 -6.63 13.64
N GLY A 585 -0.05 -6.88 13.77
CA GLY A 585 0.52 -7.55 14.94
C GLY A 585 0.06 -9.00 15.10
N TRP A 586 -0.11 -9.41 16.35
CA TRP A 586 -0.19 -10.81 16.74
C TRP A 586 -1.51 -11.13 17.46
N ALA A 587 -2.12 -12.25 17.11
CA ALA A 587 -3.18 -12.90 17.88
C ALA A 587 -2.62 -13.70 19.06
N ASP A 588 -1.39 -14.17 18.93
CA ASP A 588 -0.61 -14.80 20.01
C ASP A 588 0.87 -14.54 19.72
N VAL A 589 1.47 -13.67 20.52
CA VAL A 589 2.87 -13.22 20.38
C VAL A 589 3.83 -14.37 20.72
N GLU A 590 3.54 -15.14 21.76
CA GLU A 590 4.41 -16.21 22.23
C GLU A 590 4.48 -17.34 21.19
N ASN A 591 3.35 -17.64 20.55
CA ASN A 591 3.27 -18.65 19.48
C ASN A 591 3.41 -18.06 18.07
N ARG A 592 3.74 -16.77 17.94
CA ARG A 592 3.90 -16.05 16.66
C ARG A 592 2.71 -16.20 15.70
N ARG A 593 1.49 -16.27 16.23
CA ARG A 593 0.27 -16.30 15.42
C ARG A 593 -0.16 -14.89 15.09
N LYS A 594 -0.28 -14.57 13.79
CA LYS A 594 -0.69 -13.25 13.32
C LYS A 594 -2.19 -13.00 13.53
N MET A 595 -2.56 -11.72 13.58
CA MET A 595 -3.97 -11.34 13.45
C MET A 595 -4.52 -11.66 12.08
N ALA A 596 -5.79 -12.07 12.05
CA ALA A 596 -6.58 -12.33 10.87
C ALA A 596 -8.03 -11.88 11.10
N GLU A 597 -8.77 -11.63 10.02
CA GLU A 597 -10.17 -11.18 10.06
C GLU A 597 -11.14 -12.20 10.67
N ASP A 598 -10.73 -13.46 10.73
CA ASP A 598 -11.41 -14.58 11.35
C ASP A 598 -10.82 -14.96 12.73
N THR A 599 -9.88 -14.17 13.26
CA THR A 599 -9.47 -14.32 14.67
C THR A 599 -10.69 -14.16 15.56
N LEU A 600 -10.87 -15.09 16.51
CA LEU A 600 -12.00 -15.09 17.43
C LEU A 600 -11.67 -14.22 18.65
N PHE A 601 -12.62 -13.39 19.08
CA PHE A 601 -12.51 -12.50 20.24
C PHE A 601 -13.68 -12.73 21.19
N ALA A 602 -13.44 -12.56 22.48
CA ALA A 602 -14.52 -12.30 23.43
C ALA A 602 -14.94 -10.84 23.27
N VAL A 603 -16.21 -10.57 22.90
CA VAL A 603 -16.66 -9.21 22.54
C VAL A 603 -17.37 -8.47 23.67
N PHE A 604 -17.55 -9.12 24.82
CA PHE A 604 -18.07 -8.54 26.06
C PHE A 604 -19.34 -7.71 25.82
N SER A 605 -19.41 -6.49 26.37
CA SER A 605 -20.57 -5.60 26.33
C SER A 605 -21.13 -5.30 24.94
N MET A 606 -20.40 -5.58 23.86
CA MET A 606 -21.01 -5.57 22.53
C MET A 606 -22.17 -6.57 22.40
N THR A 607 -22.20 -7.64 23.21
CA THR A 607 -23.33 -8.57 23.30
C THR A 607 -24.67 -7.87 23.56
N LYS A 608 -24.67 -6.71 24.24
CA LYS A 608 -25.88 -5.95 24.54
C LYS A 608 -26.59 -5.44 23.29
N THR A 609 -25.85 -5.14 22.22
CA THR A 609 -26.44 -4.70 20.95
C THR A 609 -27.20 -5.84 20.27
N PHE A 610 -26.74 -7.09 20.44
CA PHE A 610 -27.43 -8.29 19.96
C PHE A 610 -28.73 -8.55 20.72
N LEU A 611 -28.74 -8.34 22.05
CA LEU A 611 -30.00 -8.36 22.81
C LEU A 611 -30.96 -7.29 22.28
N GLY A 612 -30.46 -6.08 22.01
CA GLY A 612 -31.25 -5.01 21.40
C GLY A 612 -31.92 -5.44 20.10
N ALA A 613 -31.13 -5.96 19.16
CA ALA A 613 -31.63 -6.46 17.88
C ALA A 613 -32.65 -7.60 18.05
N ALA A 614 -32.36 -8.56 18.92
CA ALA A 614 -33.26 -9.67 19.25
C ALA A 614 -34.59 -9.21 19.87
N MET A 615 -34.53 -8.18 20.73
CA MET A 615 -35.71 -7.55 21.32
C MET A 615 -36.54 -6.82 20.27
N MET A 616 -35.91 -6.14 19.29
CA MET A 616 -36.62 -5.49 18.20
C MET A 616 -37.37 -6.50 17.33
N ALA A 617 -36.74 -7.63 17.02
CA ALA A 617 -37.41 -8.72 16.29
C ALA A 617 -38.64 -9.26 17.05
N ALA A 618 -38.58 -9.33 18.39
CA ALA A 618 -39.71 -9.75 19.21
C ALA A 618 -40.81 -8.69 19.30
N ILE A 619 -40.45 -7.39 19.29
CA ILE A 619 -41.40 -6.27 19.20
C ILE A 619 -42.12 -6.28 17.85
N ASP A 620 -41.40 -6.52 16.75
CA ASP A 620 -41.99 -6.66 15.41
C ASP A 620 -43.06 -7.76 15.36
N GLU A 621 -42.83 -8.86 16.10
CA GLU A 621 -43.77 -9.97 16.21
C GLU A 621 -44.85 -9.77 17.29
N GLY A 622 -44.89 -8.61 17.95
CA GLY A 622 -45.85 -8.30 19.01
C GLY A 622 -45.73 -9.18 20.26
N LYS A 623 -44.56 -9.83 20.47
CA LYS A 623 -44.33 -10.74 21.60
C LYS A 623 -44.04 -10.00 22.90
N ILE A 624 -43.42 -8.83 22.80
CA ILE A 624 -42.99 -8.01 23.94
C ILE A 624 -43.05 -6.52 23.57
N SER A 625 -43.28 -5.67 24.57
CA SER A 625 -43.19 -4.21 24.45
C SER A 625 -42.20 -3.65 25.47
N LEU A 626 -41.52 -2.55 25.12
CA LEU A 626 -40.64 -1.85 26.06
C LEU A 626 -41.38 -1.33 27.31
N ASP A 627 -42.67 -1.03 27.19
CA ASP A 627 -43.47 -0.49 28.30
C ASP A 627 -44.21 -1.58 29.09
N ASP A 628 -44.06 -2.85 28.69
CA ASP A 628 -44.53 -3.97 29.50
C ASP A 628 -43.87 -3.95 30.88
N LYS A 629 -44.65 -4.27 31.92
CA LYS A 629 -44.11 -4.51 33.25
C LYS A 629 -43.22 -5.74 33.23
N VAL A 630 -42.07 -5.68 33.89
CA VAL A 630 -41.16 -6.83 33.99
C VAL A 630 -41.88 -8.02 34.65
N SER A 631 -42.75 -7.74 35.63
CA SER A 631 -43.58 -8.72 36.35
C SER A 631 -44.53 -9.54 35.47
N LYS A 632 -44.86 -9.05 34.25
CA LYS A 632 -45.63 -9.81 33.24
C LYS A 632 -44.91 -11.08 32.81
N TYR A 633 -43.57 -11.03 32.74
CA TYR A 633 -42.73 -12.14 32.30
C TYR A 633 -41.98 -12.80 33.46
N LEU A 634 -41.62 -12.00 34.48
CA LEU A 634 -40.84 -12.42 35.64
C LEU A 634 -41.57 -11.98 36.92
N PRO A 635 -42.55 -12.76 37.42
CA PRO A 635 -43.43 -12.39 38.53
C PRO A 635 -42.71 -11.95 39.81
N GLU A 636 -41.49 -12.45 40.03
CA GLU A 636 -40.61 -12.05 41.13
C GLU A 636 -40.32 -10.54 41.20
N PHE A 637 -40.45 -9.80 40.09
CA PHE A 637 -40.23 -8.34 40.04
C PHE A 637 -41.40 -7.52 40.59
N LYS A 638 -42.57 -8.12 40.85
CA LYS A 638 -43.79 -7.39 41.26
C LYS A 638 -43.65 -6.64 42.59
N ASN A 639 -42.86 -7.18 43.51
CA ASN A 639 -42.73 -6.69 44.89
C ASN A 639 -41.34 -6.15 45.21
N MET A 640 -40.62 -5.64 44.21
CA MET A 640 -39.31 -5.05 44.45
C MET A 640 -39.39 -3.86 45.41
N LYS A 641 -38.36 -3.71 46.24
CA LYS A 641 -38.25 -2.63 47.23
C LYS A 641 -37.29 -1.55 46.72
N CYS A 642 -37.43 -0.32 47.22
CA CYS A 642 -36.48 0.77 46.99
C CYS A 642 -36.04 1.38 48.33
N ALA A 643 -34.78 1.80 48.41
CA ALA A 643 -34.24 2.47 49.58
C ALA A 643 -34.90 3.84 49.85
N LYS A 644 -35.52 4.46 48.82
CA LYS A 644 -36.23 5.74 48.90
C LYS A 644 -37.73 5.60 49.20
N GLY A 645 -38.17 4.45 49.71
CA GLY A 645 -39.57 4.15 50.02
C GLY A 645 -40.25 3.26 48.97
N PRO A 646 -41.60 3.19 48.95
CA PRO A 646 -42.34 2.39 47.98
C PRO A 646 -42.01 2.77 46.54
N LEU A 647 -42.07 1.80 45.62
CA LEU A 647 -41.88 2.08 44.20
C LEU A 647 -42.99 2.99 43.68
N LYS A 648 -42.62 4.09 43.02
CA LYS A 648 -43.58 5.00 42.36
C LYS A 648 -44.31 4.32 41.20
N ARG A 649 -43.67 3.34 40.57
CA ARG A 649 -44.21 2.46 39.52
C ARG A 649 -43.41 1.16 39.44
N GLU A 650 -44.03 0.12 38.91
CA GLU A 650 -43.30 -1.10 38.54
C GLU A 650 -42.28 -0.84 37.42
N LEU A 651 -41.17 -1.58 37.47
CA LEU A 651 -40.15 -1.64 36.42
C LEU A 651 -40.76 -2.11 35.11
N THR A 652 -40.28 -1.53 34.01
CA THR A 652 -40.61 -1.93 32.64
C THR A 652 -39.41 -2.58 31.95
N ILE A 653 -39.65 -3.26 30.81
CA ILE A 653 -38.57 -3.80 29.98
C ILE A 653 -37.61 -2.70 29.54
N ARG A 654 -38.12 -1.50 29.24
CA ARG A 654 -37.36 -0.28 28.95
C ARG A 654 -36.35 0.03 30.05
N ASP A 655 -36.75 -0.06 31.32
CA ASP A 655 -35.87 0.26 32.43
C ASP A 655 -34.65 -0.67 32.47
N LEU A 656 -34.86 -1.96 32.18
CA LEU A 656 -33.82 -2.97 32.16
C LEU A 656 -32.82 -2.73 31.01
N VAL A 657 -33.33 -2.61 29.78
CA VAL A 657 -32.49 -2.49 28.57
C VAL A 657 -31.82 -1.12 28.40
N CYS A 658 -32.30 -0.10 29.14
CA CYS A 658 -31.75 1.26 29.10
C CYS A 658 -30.95 1.65 30.36
N HIS A 659 -30.70 0.72 31.28
CA HIS A 659 -29.95 0.96 32.53
C HIS A 659 -30.56 2.05 33.43
N VAL A 660 -31.89 2.16 33.46
CA VAL A 660 -32.61 3.15 34.30
C VAL A 660 -33.49 2.48 35.35
N THR A 661 -33.06 1.32 35.83
CA THR A 661 -33.79 0.53 36.85
C THR A 661 -33.78 1.16 38.24
N GLY A 662 -32.82 2.05 38.52
CA GLY A 662 -32.54 2.55 39.88
C GLY A 662 -31.76 1.58 40.76
N GLY A 663 -31.33 0.42 40.23
CA GLY A 663 -30.50 -0.55 40.92
C GLY A 663 -29.00 -0.32 40.72
N ARG A 664 -28.16 -0.89 41.60
CA ARG A 664 -26.69 -0.83 41.45
C ARG A 664 -26.23 -1.71 40.27
N GLY A 665 -25.22 -1.25 39.53
CA GLY A 665 -24.81 -1.84 38.24
C GLY A 665 -23.62 -2.82 38.23
N GLY A 666 -23.09 -3.23 39.38
CA GLY A 666 -21.71 -3.75 39.44
C GLY A 666 -21.47 -5.25 39.23
N GLU A 667 -22.48 -6.13 39.29
CA GLU A 667 -22.20 -7.58 39.31
C GLU A 667 -22.25 -8.18 37.90
N SER A 668 -21.17 -8.82 37.46
CA SER A 668 -21.16 -9.64 36.24
C SER A 668 -21.35 -11.10 36.61
N VAL A 669 -22.26 -11.77 35.90
CA VAL A 669 -22.53 -13.22 36.03
C VAL A 669 -21.96 -14.02 34.87
N VAL A 670 -21.21 -13.35 33.98
CA VAL A 670 -20.46 -13.96 32.90
C VAL A 670 -19.55 -15.07 33.46
N ALA A 671 -19.53 -16.22 32.78
CA ALA A 671 -18.82 -17.43 33.20
C ALA A 671 -19.34 -18.13 34.48
N ARG A 672 -20.59 -17.86 34.90
CA ARG A 672 -21.31 -18.68 35.90
C ARG A 672 -22.25 -19.66 35.20
N ASP A 673 -22.32 -20.88 35.71
CA ASP A 673 -23.31 -21.88 35.30
C ASP A 673 -24.62 -21.66 36.08
N ILE A 674 -25.33 -20.60 35.70
CA ILE A 674 -26.59 -20.19 36.32
C ILE A 674 -27.55 -19.71 35.22
N PRO A 675 -28.77 -20.26 35.11
CA PRO A 675 -29.75 -19.79 34.13
C PRO A 675 -30.08 -18.31 34.26
N LEU A 676 -30.38 -17.63 33.14
CA LEU A 676 -30.76 -16.21 33.12
C LEU A 676 -31.92 -15.90 34.06
N ARG A 677 -32.92 -16.79 34.14
CA ARG A 677 -34.04 -16.63 35.07
C ARG A 677 -33.66 -16.68 36.54
N GLU A 678 -32.71 -17.53 36.92
CA GLU A 678 -32.23 -17.59 38.31
C GLU A 678 -31.42 -16.34 38.67
N ILE A 679 -30.68 -15.77 37.72
CA ILE A 679 -30.05 -14.46 37.88
C ILE A 679 -31.14 -13.42 38.17
N ALA A 680 -32.15 -13.30 37.29
CA ALA A 680 -33.23 -12.34 37.45
C ALA A 680 -33.94 -12.47 38.81
N ARG A 681 -34.24 -13.70 39.25
CA ARG A 681 -34.82 -14.00 40.56
C ARG A 681 -33.98 -13.50 41.74
N ARG A 682 -32.66 -13.72 41.71
CA ARG A 682 -31.75 -13.25 42.77
C ARG A 682 -31.69 -11.73 42.86
N PHE A 683 -31.75 -11.03 41.72
CA PHE A 683 -31.69 -9.57 41.71
C PHE A 683 -33.03 -8.91 42.04
N ALA A 684 -34.17 -9.55 41.71
CA ALA A 684 -35.49 -9.11 42.15
C ALA A 684 -35.64 -9.08 43.68
N ALA A 685 -34.89 -9.93 44.40
CA ALA A 685 -34.87 -9.95 45.86
C ALA A 685 -34.08 -8.78 46.51
N ARG A 686 -33.35 -7.98 45.72
CA ARG A 686 -32.53 -6.85 46.23
C ARG A 686 -33.33 -5.55 46.17
N SER A 687 -33.08 -4.66 47.13
CA SER A 687 -33.64 -3.31 47.09
C SER A 687 -32.92 -2.44 46.05
N LEU A 688 -33.69 -1.70 45.26
CA LEU A 688 -33.19 -0.63 44.39
C LEU A 688 -32.64 0.52 45.24
N ALA A 689 -31.62 1.22 44.73
CA ALA A 689 -31.04 2.38 45.39
C ALA A 689 -31.85 3.66 45.10
N GLU A 690 -32.38 3.74 43.89
CA GLU A 690 -33.08 4.89 43.31
C GLU A 690 -34.44 4.42 42.75
N GLN A 691 -35.35 5.35 42.48
CA GLN A 691 -36.62 4.98 41.84
C GLN A 691 -36.40 4.68 40.34
N PRO A 692 -37.18 3.77 39.74
CA PRO A 692 -37.12 3.48 38.31
C PRO A 692 -37.29 4.74 37.44
N GLY A 693 -36.33 4.98 36.54
CA GLY A 693 -36.30 6.12 35.63
C GLY A 693 -35.62 7.39 36.17
N GLU A 694 -35.25 7.45 37.46
CA GLU A 694 -34.65 8.67 38.03
C GLU A 694 -33.15 8.82 37.74
N THR A 695 -32.42 7.71 37.59
CA THR A 695 -30.97 7.72 37.36
C THR A 695 -30.55 6.69 36.32
N PHE A 696 -29.46 6.98 35.62
CA PHE A 696 -28.77 6.02 34.76
C PHE A 696 -27.67 5.31 35.55
N ALA A 697 -27.73 3.99 35.61
CA ALA A 697 -26.74 3.15 36.28
C ALA A 697 -26.46 1.90 35.44
N TYR A 698 -25.37 1.95 34.66
CA TYR A 698 -24.97 0.86 33.77
C TYR A 698 -24.81 -0.47 34.54
N GLY A 699 -25.64 -1.46 34.24
CA GLY A 699 -25.72 -2.71 34.99
C GLY A 699 -25.91 -3.95 34.12
N ASN A 700 -24.99 -4.90 34.24
CA ASN A 700 -25.01 -6.14 33.47
C ASN A 700 -26.21 -7.03 33.83
N VAL A 701 -26.52 -7.16 35.11
CA VAL A 701 -27.60 -8.03 35.60
C VAL A 701 -28.99 -7.62 35.14
N TRP A 702 -29.20 -6.33 34.88
CA TRP A 702 -30.46 -5.82 34.35
C TRP A 702 -30.65 -6.23 32.89
N ILE A 703 -29.57 -6.24 32.11
CA ILE A 703 -29.55 -6.74 30.73
C ILE A 703 -29.81 -8.25 30.70
N ASP A 704 -29.16 -9.02 31.57
CA ASP A 704 -29.40 -10.46 31.66
C ASP A 704 -30.85 -10.76 32.11
N SER A 705 -31.43 -9.92 32.99
CA SER A 705 -32.85 -10.03 33.39
C SER A 705 -33.79 -9.71 32.23
N ALA A 706 -33.44 -8.75 31.36
CA ALA A 706 -34.20 -8.47 30.15
C ALA A 706 -34.16 -9.64 29.16
N ALA A 707 -33.02 -10.32 29.05
CA ALA A 707 -32.91 -11.55 28.27
C ALA A 707 -33.79 -12.67 28.86
N ALA A 708 -33.83 -12.85 30.18
CA ALA A 708 -34.74 -13.80 30.82
C ALA A 708 -36.23 -13.49 30.55
N ALA A 709 -36.61 -12.19 30.57
CA ALA A 709 -37.96 -11.79 30.21
C ALA A 709 -38.27 -12.08 28.73
N LEU A 710 -37.29 -11.87 27.85
CA LEU A 710 -37.41 -12.19 26.43
C LEU A 710 -37.61 -13.70 26.21
N GLU A 711 -36.86 -14.57 26.90
CA GLU A 711 -37.04 -16.04 26.83
C GLU A 711 -38.49 -16.46 27.13
N VAL A 712 -39.08 -15.88 28.19
CA VAL A 712 -40.47 -16.14 28.55
C VAL A 712 -41.43 -15.62 27.48
N ALA A 713 -41.17 -14.44 26.90
CA ALA A 713 -42.03 -13.84 25.88
C ALA A 713 -42.03 -14.61 24.56
N VAL A 714 -40.89 -15.18 24.15
CA VAL A 714 -40.73 -15.89 22.87
C VAL A 714 -40.89 -17.41 23.01
N GLY A 715 -40.81 -17.96 24.22
CA GLY A 715 -41.00 -19.38 24.51
C GLY A 715 -39.80 -20.27 24.14
N GLU A 716 -38.61 -19.70 23.93
CA GLU A 716 -37.37 -20.44 23.66
C GLU A 716 -36.15 -19.77 24.32
N PRO A 717 -35.03 -20.49 24.52
CA PRO A 717 -33.80 -19.92 25.09
C PRO A 717 -33.24 -18.74 24.28
N PHE A 718 -32.62 -17.78 24.96
CA PHE A 718 -32.17 -16.52 24.36
C PHE A 718 -31.18 -16.75 23.22
N GLU A 719 -30.23 -17.66 23.39
CA GLU A 719 -29.24 -17.99 22.38
C GLU A 719 -29.86 -18.60 21.12
N LYS A 720 -30.96 -19.36 21.26
CA LYS A 720 -31.66 -19.98 20.13
C LYS A 720 -32.48 -18.95 19.37
N TRP A 721 -33.17 -18.07 20.09
CA TRP A 721 -33.85 -16.94 19.49
C TRP A 721 -32.87 -16.03 18.74
N LEU A 722 -31.74 -15.69 19.36
CA LEU A 722 -30.70 -14.85 18.76
C LEU A 722 -30.11 -15.49 17.49
N GLU A 723 -29.76 -16.78 17.55
CA GLU A 723 -29.26 -17.53 16.39
C GLU A 723 -30.25 -17.47 15.23
N ARG A 724 -31.52 -17.81 15.50
CA ARG A 724 -32.56 -17.93 14.47
C ARG A 724 -32.94 -16.59 13.84
N LYS A 725 -33.02 -15.54 14.65
CA LYS A 725 -33.52 -14.22 14.21
C LYS A 725 -32.44 -13.30 13.68
N ILE A 726 -31.22 -13.41 14.21
CA ILE A 726 -30.16 -12.44 13.92
C ILE A 726 -28.94 -13.13 13.29
N LEU A 727 -28.33 -14.10 13.96
CA LEU A 727 -27.02 -14.62 13.53
C LEU A 727 -27.08 -15.41 12.21
N ALA A 728 -28.00 -16.38 12.12
CA ALA A 728 -28.15 -17.21 10.93
C ALA A 728 -28.59 -16.41 9.69
N PRO A 729 -29.58 -15.49 9.76
CA PRO A 729 -29.92 -14.62 8.64
C PRO A 729 -28.78 -13.73 8.14
N LEU A 730 -27.88 -13.32 9.04
CA LEU A 730 -26.70 -12.53 8.69
C LEU A 730 -25.50 -13.40 8.27
N GLY A 731 -25.58 -14.73 8.44
CA GLY A 731 -24.50 -15.65 8.14
C GLY A 731 -23.32 -15.57 9.11
N MET A 732 -23.56 -15.22 10.37
CA MET A 732 -22.54 -15.02 11.41
C MET A 732 -22.15 -16.34 12.09
N LYS A 733 -21.44 -17.20 11.34
CA LYS A 733 -21.19 -18.61 11.71
C LYS A 733 -20.22 -18.78 12.89
N ASP A 734 -19.41 -17.76 13.17
CA ASP A 734 -18.42 -17.78 14.24
C ASP A 734 -18.85 -17.02 15.50
N THR A 735 -20.06 -16.47 15.49
CA THR A 735 -20.61 -15.75 16.62
C THR A 735 -21.40 -16.71 17.50
N THR A 736 -20.96 -16.90 18.74
CA THR A 736 -21.53 -17.92 19.61
C THR A 736 -21.24 -17.64 21.09
N PHE A 737 -22.12 -18.14 21.97
CA PHE A 737 -21.84 -18.25 23.41
C PHE A 737 -20.99 -19.48 23.74
N PHE A 738 -20.95 -20.47 22.85
CA PHE A 738 -20.34 -21.78 23.06
C PHE A 738 -19.37 -22.11 21.90
N PRO A 739 -18.16 -21.52 21.88
CA PRO A 739 -17.19 -21.81 20.84
C PRO A 739 -16.73 -23.27 20.87
N ASN A 740 -16.61 -23.89 19.71
CA ASN A 740 -16.09 -25.26 19.55
C ASN A 740 -14.55 -25.30 19.49
N ASP A 741 -13.97 -26.50 19.47
CA ASP A 741 -12.50 -26.68 19.46
C ASP A 741 -11.78 -25.97 18.31
N ASP A 742 -12.39 -25.88 17.12
CA ASP A 742 -11.80 -25.21 15.97
C ASP A 742 -11.85 -23.68 16.09
N GLN A 743 -12.92 -23.16 16.68
CA GLN A 743 -13.06 -21.74 17.03
C GLN A 743 -12.06 -21.34 18.12
N ILE A 744 -11.86 -22.20 19.13
CA ILE A 744 -10.90 -21.98 20.22
C ILE A 744 -9.47 -21.86 19.70
N LYS A 745 -9.08 -22.65 18.68
CA LYS A 745 -7.75 -22.54 18.05
C LYS A 745 -7.47 -21.15 17.47
N ARG A 746 -8.52 -20.42 17.08
CA ARG A 746 -8.43 -19.04 16.56
C ARG A 746 -8.57 -17.96 17.63
N LEU A 747 -8.89 -18.32 18.88
CA LEU A 747 -9.12 -17.38 19.97
C LEU A 747 -7.89 -16.53 20.25
N VAL A 748 -8.04 -15.21 20.23
CA VAL A 748 -6.97 -14.26 20.56
C VAL A 748 -6.50 -14.42 22.01
N LYS A 749 -5.20 -14.25 22.24
CA LYS A 749 -4.63 -14.17 23.57
C LYS A 749 -4.79 -12.77 24.16
N ALA A 750 -5.18 -12.69 25.44
CA ALA A 750 -5.28 -11.41 26.13
C ALA A 750 -3.91 -10.91 26.58
N TYR A 751 -3.66 -9.60 26.38
CA TYR A 751 -2.45 -8.92 26.81
C TYR A 751 -2.77 -7.82 27.83
N THR A 752 -1.75 -7.31 28.53
CA THR A 752 -1.82 -6.13 29.39
C THR A 752 -0.59 -5.26 29.16
N THR A 753 -0.73 -3.94 29.30
CA THR A 753 0.39 -2.97 29.22
C THR A 753 0.83 -2.49 30.60
N GLU A 754 0.38 -3.14 31.68
CA GLU A 754 0.80 -2.79 33.03
C GLU A 754 2.27 -3.14 33.26
N GLY A 755 3.10 -2.11 33.47
CA GLY A 755 4.54 -2.23 33.73
C GLY A 755 5.46 -2.00 32.52
N GLY A 756 4.93 -1.60 31.35
CA GLY A 756 5.74 -1.31 30.17
C GLY A 756 5.10 -1.77 28.86
N PRO A 757 5.89 -2.26 27.87
CA PRO A 757 5.36 -2.92 26.68
C PRO A 757 4.40 -4.05 27.04
N PHE A 758 3.54 -4.43 26.10
CA PHE A 758 2.54 -5.47 26.33
C PHE A 758 3.21 -6.76 26.80
N ARG A 759 2.54 -7.43 27.72
CA ARG A 759 2.85 -8.79 28.18
C ARG A 759 1.56 -9.59 28.27
N PRO A 760 1.61 -10.94 28.23
CA PRO A 760 0.42 -11.75 28.48
C PRO A 760 -0.31 -11.27 29.73
N ALA A 761 -1.62 -11.08 29.62
CA ALA A 761 -2.44 -10.91 30.82
C ALA A 761 -2.30 -12.19 31.66
N ALA A 762 -2.32 -12.03 32.99
CA ALA A 762 -2.23 -13.20 33.87
C ALA A 762 -3.36 -14.19 33.56
N ASP A 763 -3.08 -15.49 33.69
CA ASP A 763 -4.10 -16.52 33.52
C ASP A 763 -5.30 -16.20 34.43
N GLY A 764 -6.50 -16.22 33.85
CA GLY A 764 -7.74 -15.83 34.54
C GLY A 764 -8.12 -14.35 34.54
N CYS A 765 -7.28 -13.46 34.00
CA CYS A 765 -7.62 -12.03 33.85
C CYS A 765 -8.87 -11.83 32.98
N VAL A 766 -8.99 -12.59 31.90
CA VAL A 766 -10.23 -12.68 31.13
C VAL A 766 -10.82 -14.05 31.38
N LYS A 767 -11.57 -14.15 32.48
CA LYS A 767 -12.34 -15.32 32.87
C LYS A 767 -12.97 -16.00 31.65
N GLN A 768 -13.71 -15.29 30.81
CA GLN A 768 -14.30 -15.80 29.58
C GLN A 768 -13.37 -16.63 28.67
N LEU A 769 -12.08 -16.29 28.56
CA LEU A 769 -11.11 -17.00 27.70
C LEU A 769 -10.62 -18.33 28.28
N GLU A 770 -10.75 -18.57 29.59
CA GLU A 770 -10.41 -19.85 30.22
C GLU A 770 -11.44 -20.94 29.95
N PHE A 771 -12.65 -20.54 29.56
CA PHE A 771 -13.84 -21.38 29.66
C PHE A 771 -14.38 -22.07 28.41
N PRO A 772 -13.82 -21.96 27.19
CA PRO A 772 -14.50 -22.53 26.04
C PRO A 772 -14.55 -24.08 26.03
N ARG A 773 -14.06 -24.75 27.10
CA ARG A 773 -14.06 -26.21 27.31
C ARG A 773 -15.16 -26.76 28.25
N LYS A 774 -15.99 -25.93 28.92
CA LYS A 774 -17.05 -26.41 29.84
C LYS A 774 -18.45 -26.22 29.23
N LYS A 775 -19.24 -27.30 29.16
CA LYS A 775 -20.48 -27.42 28.35
C LYS A 775 -21.72 -26.63 28.85
N GLN A 776 -21.71 -25.98 30.01
CA GLN A 776 -22.89 -25.27 30.53
C GLN A 776 -22.46 -23.97 31.20
N ILE A 777 -22.67 -22.85 30.51
CA ILE A 777 -22.44 -21.49 31.01
C ILE A 777 -23.63 -20.63 30.60
N CYS A 778 -24.01 -19.67 31.44
CA CYS A 778 -25.06 -18.71 31.14
C CYS A 778 -24.81 -17.97 29.81
N PRO A 779 -25.75 -17.98 28.85
CA PRO A 779 -25.70 -17.16 27.63
C PRO A 779 -25.98 -15.69 27.97
N SER A 780 -25.07 -15.07 28.73
CA SER A 780 -25.25 -13.72 29.27
C SER A 780 -25.35 -12.69 28.15
N ALA A 781 -26.51 -12.06 28.03
CA ALA A 781 -26.75 -10.96 27.11
C ALA A 781 -25.91 -9.71 27.45
N ALA A 782 -25.43 -9.61 28.69
CA ALA A 782 -24.59 -8.50 29.13
C ALA A 782 -23.16 -8.57 28.61
N GLY A 783 -22.65 -9.75 28.22
CA GLY A 783 -21.27 -9.84 27.77
C GLY A 783 -20.78 -11.17 27.22
N GLY A 784 -21.65 -12.16 27.04
CA GLY A 784 -21.29 -13.57 26.86
C GLY A 784 -20.69 -13.97 25.52
N LEU A 785 -20.88 -13.19 24.44
CA LEU A 785 -20.55 -13.65 23.08
C LEU A 785 -19.05 -13.67 22.78
N PHE A 786 -18.68 -14.68 21.99
CA PHE A 786 -17.51 -14.68 21.13
C PHE A 786 -17.93 -14.34 19.71
N SER A 787 -17.07 -13.64 18.97
CA SER A 787 -17.31 -13.33 17.56
C SER A 787 -15.99 -13.01 16.86
N THR A 788 -16.04 -12.87 15.53
CA THR A 788 -14.91 -12.43 14.71
C THR A 788 -15.16 -11.01 14.19
N PRO A 789 -14.11 -10.25 13.84
CA PRO A 789 -14.27 -8.99 13.12
C PRO A 789 -15.12 -9.12 11.86
N ARG A 790 -14.95 -10.22 11.11
CA ARG A 790 -15.71 -10.52 9.89
C ARG A 790 -17.21 -10.72 10.15
N ASP A 791 -17.60 -11.42 11.20
CA ASP A 791 -19.00 -11.56 11.58
C ASP A 791 -19.57 -10.23 12.09
N MET A 792 -18.82 -9.54 12.94
CA MET A 792 -19.28 -8.31 13.57
C MET A 792 -19.54 -7.18 12.57
N ILE A 793 -18.76 -7.08 11.49
CA ILE A 793 -19.03 -6.08 10.44
C ILE A 793 -20.34 -6.38 9.70
N ARG A 794 -20.77 -7.64 9.56
CA ARG A 794 -22.07 -8.01 8.95
C ARG A 794 -23.22 -7.53 9.81
N PHE A 795 -23.14 -7.75 11.13
CA PHE A 795 -24.09 -7.21 12.09
C PHE A 795 -24.15 -5.68 12.04
N SER A 796 -22.99 -5.04 11.95
CA SER A 796 -22.89 -3.57 11.90
C SER A 796 -23.50 -2.99 10.63
N ARG A 797 -23.34 -3.68 9.49
CA ARG A 797 -23.98 -3.32 8.22
C ARG A 797 -25.50 -3.45 8.29
N MET A 798 -26.03 -4.46 8.99
CA MET A 798 -27.48 -4.57 9.22
C MET A 798 -28.02 -3.36 9.99
N LEU A 799 -27.29 -2.93 11.02
CA LEU A 799 -27.65 -1.73 11.78
C LEU A 799 -27.55 -0.46 10.92
N ALA A 800 -26.50 -0.32 10.12
CA ALA A 800 -26.32 0.83 9.22
C ALA A 800 -27.37 0.86 8.09
N GLY A 801 -27.84 -0.30 7.65
CA GLY A 801 -28.97 -0.49 6.74
C GLY A 801 -30.34 -0.39 7.43
N CYS A 802 -30.42 0.13 8.65
CA CYS A 802 -31.64 0.31 9.43
C CYS A 802 -32.50 -0.95 9.53
N GLY A 803 -31.86 -2.09 9.81
CA GLY A 803 -32.54 -3.38 9.95
C GLY A 803 -32.51 -4.23 8.68
N GLU A 804 -32.02 -3.71 7.55
CA GLU A 804 -31.84 -4.46 6.30
C GLU A 804 -30.38 -4.91 6.13
N PHE A 805 -30.19 -6.13 5.64
CA PHE A 805 -28.89 -6.64 5.24
C PHE A 805 -28.98 -7.47 3.96
N GLU A 806 -28.22 -7.08 2.93
CA GLU A 806 -28.12 -7.79 1.64
C GLU A 806 -29.50 -8.11 1.02
N GLY A 807 -30.42 -7.13 1.02
CA GLY A 807 -31.78 -7.25 0.47
C GLY A 807 -32.78 -7.95 1.40
N ARG A 808 -32.36 -8.38 2.59
CA ARG A 808 -33.23 -9.03 3.58
C ARG A 808 -33.51 -8.09 4.75
N GLN A 809 -34.79 -7.79 4.99
CA GLN A 809 -35.22 -7.07 6.18
C GLN A 809 -35.20 -8.02 7.39
N ILE A 810 -34.31 -7.74 8.35
CA ILE A 810 -34.15 -8.50 9.60
C ILE A 810 -34.99 -7.90 10.73
N ILE A 811 -34.94 -6.57 10.87
CA ILE A 811 -35.77 -5.78 11.80
C ILE A 811 -36.57 -4.80 10.95
N SER A 812 -37.88 -4.67 11.15
CA SER A 812 -38.70 -3.77 10.34
C SER A 812 -38.22 -2.32 10.46
N ARG A 813 -38.31 -1.57 9.36
CA ARG A 813 -37.91 -0.16 9.34
C ARG A 813 -38.67 0.67 10.38
N LYS A 814 -39.96 0.37 10.58
CA LYS A 814 -40.82 1.02 11.57
C LYS A 814 -40.27 0.84 13.00
N THR A 815 -39.92 -0.38 13.38
CA THR A 815 -39.37 -0.65 14.72
C THR A 815 -37.95 -0.12 14.85
N PHE A 816 -37.14 -0.23 13.80
CA PHE A 816 -35.80 0.32 13.81
C PHE A 816 -35.81 1.84 14.03
N ASP A 817 -36.51 2.59 13.19
CA ASP A 817 -36.53 4.07 13.26
C ASP A 817 -37.34 4.58 14.46
N GLY A 818 -38.44 3.91 14.81
CA GLY A 818 -39.33 4.34 15.89
C GLY A 818 -38.89 3.92 17.29
N VAL A 819 -38.06 2.88 17.41
CA VAL A 819 -37.66 2.30 18.69
C VAL A 819 -36.16 2.16 18.80
N PHE A 820 -35.50 1.47 17.87
CA PHE A 820 -34.10 1.09 18.07
C PHE A 820 -33.14 2.27 17.94
N ALA A 821 -33.33 3.09 16.90
CA ALA A 821 -32.46 4.22 16.53
C ALA A 821 -32.71 5.51 17.33
N VAL A 822 -33.64 5.51 18.28
CA VAL A 822 -33.99 6.69 19.08
C VAL A 822 -33.63 6.50 20.55
N LYS A 823 -33.35 7.61 21.25
CA LYS A 823 -33.05 7.61 22.68
C LYS A 823 -34.25 7.07 23.47
N GLN A 824 -34.03 6.05 24.31
CA GLN A 824 -35.07 5.42 25.13
C GLN A 824 -34.93 5.70 26.63
N THR A 825 -33.78 6.20 27.08
CA THR A 825 -33.64 6.79 28.42
C THR A 825 -34.55 8.01 28.58
N PRO A 826 -35.10 8.27 29.78
CA PRO A 826 -35.98 9.41 30.05
C PRO A 826 -35.39 10.77 29.63
N PRO A 827 -36.23 11.78 29.32
CA PRO A 827 -35.76 13.10 28.87
C PRO A 827 -34.76 13.77 29.83
N ASN A 828 -34.94 13.59 31.14
CA ASN A 828 -34.09 14.12 32.21
C ASN A 828 -32.74 13.38 32.38
N ILE A 829 -32.55 12.23 31.73
CA ILE A 829 -31.29 11.49 31.73
C ILE A 829 -30.44 11.94 30.54
N LYS A 830 -29.17 12.33 30.77
CA LYS A 830 -28.31 12.89 29.71
C LYS A 830 -27.77 11.83 28.75
N GLU A 831 -27.55 10.61 29.24
CA GLU A 831 -26.99 9.50 28.49
C GLU A 831 -27.91 9.16 27.32
N LYS A 832 -27.41 9.26 26.10
CA LYS A 832 -28.15 8.87 24.89
C LYS A 832 -28.02 7.37 24.69
N TYR A 833 -28.87 6.63 25.39
CA TYR A 833 -28.89 5.17 25.34
C TYR A 833 -30.25 4.67 24.85
N THR A 834 -30.21 3.59 24.08
CA THR A 834 -31.38 2.85 23.59
C THR A 834 -31.26 1.39 24.01
N VAL A 835 -31.98 0.48 23.39
CA VAL A 835 -32.03 -0.94 23.76
C VAL A 835 -30.64 -1.59 23.59
N GLY A 836 -29.82 -1.58 24.64
CA GLY A 836 -28.48 -2.17 24.64
C GLY A 836 -27.41 -1.43 23.81
N SER A 837 -27.68 -0.24 23.30
CA SER A 837 -26.76 0.50 22.41
C SER A 837 -26.63 1.98 22.78
N TRP A 838 -25.45 2.56 22.52
CA TRP A 838 -25.19 4.00 22.61
C TRP A 838 -25.56 4.71 21.31
N ILE A 839 -26.05 5.95 21.44
CA ILE A 839 -26.28 6.89 20.33
C ILE A 839 -25.32 8.08 20.49
N GLU A 840 -24.33 8.16 19.60
CA GLU A 840 -23.23 9.13 19.62
C GLU A 840 -23.22 9.93 18.30
N GLY A 841 -24.01 11.00 18.23
CA GLY A 841 -24.24 11.71 16.98
C GLY A 841 -25.00 10.82 16.00
N ASP A 842 -24.46 10.64 14.79
CA ASP A 842 -25.01 9.74 13.78
C ASP A 842 -24.57 8.27 13.97
N TRP A 843 -23.68 8.00 14.95
CA TRP A 843 -23.16 6.68 15.22
C TRP A 843 -23.95 5.95 16.30
N PHE A 844 -24.16 4.67 16.05
CA PHE A 844 -24.93 3.74 16.85
C PHE A 844 -24.09 2.49 17.11
N GLY A 845 -24.05 1.99 18.35
CA GLY A 845 -23.34 0.74 18.67
C GLY A 845 -22.83 0.66 20.11
N HIS A 846 -21.75 -0.11 20.34
CA HIS A 846 -21.22 -0.31 21.70
C HIS A 846 -19.73 -0.70 21.71
N GLU A 847 -19.00 -0.28 22.76
CA GLU A 847 -17.63 -0.74 23.07
C GLU A 847 -17.68 -1.94 24.05
N GLY A 848 -16.87 -2.97 23.82
CA GLY A 848 -16.64 -4.09 24.72
C GLY A 848 -15.49 -3.83 25.70
N ALA A 849 -15.46 -4.60 26.79
CA ALA A 849 -14.24 -4.68 27.60
C ALA A 849 -13.06 -5.18 26.73
N MET A 850 -11.82 -4.97 27.18
CA MET A 850 -10.61 -5.30 26.41
C MET A 850 -10.48 -4.59 25.05
N ARG A 851 -11.32 -3.56 24.81
CA ARG A 851 -11.21 -2.60 23.71
C ARG A 851 -11.65 -3.09 22.33
N THR A 852 -12.59 -4.02 22.27
CA THR A 852 -13.39 -4.25 21.07
C THR A 852 -14.41 -3.13 20.90
N ASP A 853 -14.67 -2.67 19.68
CA ASP A 853 -15.66 -1.61 19.40
C ASP A 853 -16.36 -1.93 18.08
N GLN A 854 -17.67 -1.69 18.07
CA GLN A 854 -18.53 -1.89 16.92
C GLN A 854 -19.45 -0.68 16.78
N ARG A 855 -19.55 -0.13 15.56
CA ARG A 855 -20.41 1.02 15.26
C ARG A 855 -21.04 0.94 13.86
N ALA A 856 -22.21 1.54 13.74
CA ALA A 856 -22.96 1.78 12.51
C ALA A 856 -23.34 3.25 12.43
N ASN A 857 -23.18 3.88 11.26
CA ASN A 857 -23.61 5.24 11.02
C ASN A 857 -24.96 5.20 10.30
N LEU A 858 -26.01 5.62 11.01
CA LEU A 858 -27.38 5.50 10.53
C LEU A 858 -27.73 6.50 9.42
N LYS A 859 -26.93 7.56 9.26
CA LYS A 859 -27.15 8.60 8.25
C LYS A 859 -26.44 8.26 6.95
N THR A 860 -25.20 7.83 7.04
CA THR A 860 -24.37 7.60 5.86
C THR A 860 -24.41 6.16 5.36
N GLY A 861 -24.82 5.19 6.19
CA GLY A 861 -24.82 3.76 5.85
C GLY A 861 -23.45 3.07 6.08
N HIS A 862 -22.47 3.79 6.63
CA HIS A 862 -21.16 3.22 6.95
C HIS A 862 -21.21 2.33 8.20
N ALA A 863 -20.35 1.33 8.25
CA ALA A 863 -20.17 0.48 9.42
C ALA A 863 -18.68 0.29 9.74
N ARG A 864 -18.35 0.08 11.00
CA ARG A 864 -16.97 -0.11 11.42
C ARG A 864 -16.84 -1.03 12.63
N VAL A 865 -15.75 -1.77 12.65
CA VAL A 865 -15.31 -2.57 13.80
C VAL A 865 -13.83 -2.36 14.05
N PHE A 866 -13.47 -2.38 15.32
CA PHE A 866 -12.11 -2.20 15.80
C PHE A 866 -11.85 -3.16 16.96
N PHE A 867 -11.01 -4.16 16.74
CA PHE A 867 -10.86 -5.30 17.62
C PHE A 867 -9.42 -5.37 18.14
N ILE A 868 -9.29 -5.23 19.46
CA ILE A 868 -8.07 -5.45 20.24
C ILE A 868 -8.47 -6.35 21.42
N GLN A 869 -7.54 -7.13 21.95
CA GLN A 869 -7.72 -7.88 23.20
C GLN A 869 -6.61 -7.54 24.21
N THR A 870 -6.60 -6.30 24.70
CA THR A 870 -5.58 -5.81 25.64
C THR A 870 -6.23 -5.09 26.83
N GLU A 871 -5.96 -5.59 28.03
CA GLU A 871 -6.39 -5.01 29.30
C GLU A 871 -5.55 -3.76 29.55
N ASN A 872 -6.21 -2.67 29.90
CA ASN A 872 -5.54 -1.39 30.07
C ASN A 872 -6.00 -0.75 31.38
N LYS A 873 -5.40 -1.15 32.51
CA LYS A 873 -5.65 -0.51 33.81
C LYS A 873 -5.00 0.88 33.95
N ALA A 874 -4.26 1.37 32.95
CA ALA A 874 -3.84 2.77 32.84
C ALA A 874 -3.37 3.09 31.41
N GLY A 875 -4.10 3.86 30.57
CA GLY A 875 -3.47 4.21 29.28
C GLY A 875 -4.19 5.15 28.34
N LYS A 876 -3.56 6.33 28.18
CA LYS A 876 -3.76 7.31 27.09
C LYS A 876 -3.55 6.70 25.69
N ALA A 877 -2.68 5.69 25.55
CA ALA A 877 -2.30 5.10 24.26
C ALA A 877 -3.48 4.45 23.51
N PHE A 878 -4.38 3.75 24.18
CA PHE A 878 -5.59 3.21 23.54
C PHE A 878 -6.49 4.32 23.00
N PHE A 879 -6.76 5.34 23.81
CA PHE A 879 -7.61 6.45 23.39
C PHE A 879 -6.97 7.25 22.26
N SER A 880 -5.63 7.40 22.27
CA SER A 880 -4.88 7.96 21.15
C SER A 880 -5.00 7.09 19.90
N ALA A 881 -4.80 5.77 20.00
CA ALA A 881 -4.94 4.85 18.85
C ALA A 881 -6.36 4.86 18.28
N LYS A 882 -7.40 4.82 19.13
CA LYS A 882 -8.81 4.89 18.72
C LYS A 882 -9.13 6.23 18.06
N ARG A 883 -8.58 7.33 18.57
CA ARG A 883 -8.75 8.67 17.99
C ARG A 883 -8.04 8.78 16.64
N ASP A 884 -6.79 8.34 16.56
CA ASP A 884 -5.97 8.44 15.36
C ASP A 884 -6.52 7.50 14.27
N TRP A 885 -7.05 6.33 14.66
CA TRP A 885 -7.87 5.47 13.79
C TRP A 885 -9.13 6.17 13.32
N SER A 886 -9.91 6.78 14.22
CA SER A 886 -11.14 7.47 13.86
C SER A 886 -10.84 8.63 12.89
N ALA A 887 -9.75 9.36 13.09
CA ALA A 887 -9.31 10.42 12.20
C ALA A 887 -8.85 9.89 10.83
N ALA A 888 -8.21 8.71 10.79
CA ALA A 888 -7.87 8.03 9.54
C ALA A 888 -9.13 7.55 8.80
N ALA A 889 -10.09 6.98 9.52
CA ALA A 889 -11.38 6.63 8.95
C ALA A 889 -12.15 7.87 8.44
N ASP A 890 -12.09 9.00 9.15
CA ASP A 890 -12.71 10.27 8.73
C ASP A 890 -12.10 10.78 7.41
N ARG A 891 -10.77 10.74 7.24
CA ARG A 891 -10.07 11.16 6.00
C ARG A 891 -10.39 10.30 4.79
N MET A 892 -10.79 9.05 5.02
CA MET A 892 -11.27 8.15 3.96
C MET A 892 -12.69 8.49 3.47
N GLY A 893 -13.24 9.66 3.82
CA GLY A 893 -14.51 10.18 3.30
C GLY A 893 -15.76 9.65 4.01
N LEU A 894 -15.65 9.24 5.28
CA LEU A 894 -16.69 8.48 5.99
C LEU A 894 -17.49 9.29 7.03
N ARG A 895 -17.65 10.62 6.84
CA ARG A 895 -18.57 11.48 7.63
C ARG A 895 -19.70 12.06 6.80
#